data_AF-A0A2H6HVM1-F1
#
_entry.id   AF-A0A2H6HVM1-F1
#
_cell.length_a   1.000
_cell.length_b   1.000
_cell.length_c   1.000
_cell.angle_alpha   90.00
_cell.angle_beta   90.00
_cell.angle_gamma   90.00
#
_symmetry.space_group_name_H-M   'P 1'
#
loop_
_entity.id
_entity.type
_entity.pdbx_description
1 polymer ?
#
loop_
_entity_poly.entity_id
_entity_poly.type
_entity_poly.pdbx_seq_one_letter_code
_entity_poly.pdbx_strand_id
1 'polypeptide(L)'
;MNQLLKEIIKAVVTVLLLPFRIIKKVVVRLKAINSRKLIILVSAAIIVTAVFLLAVVEVSSLPTFCGSCHIMRPYVEAWKNSSHADVPCITCHAQEGISGIIETKFTAISMVANYMNGLYKRSKPWAEIEDKNCLQGGCHETRLLEGKIEFKSGVVFDHTPHLNETRRGRKLRCTSCHSQIVQGEHISVTTSTCFLCHFKNTDSLDRRHLSDCLLCHTPPTGSEADSLGVHDHQSILDEGIACSVCHVSMWQGEGAVLEERCGACHSQQGHLERINDLEFIHEWHIEKRKVECQRCHSPIDHINQGISHEIDGDCRKCHEQRHDPMLAMYSGTGSRLVEKAAPSVMHEEGVVCRSCHKDEVTGKGAAIVTANMCEPCHDASYRNLASSWRSTLEAQISVLERRLQEGIVHPRSQDALHDLALLKNGGVWHNPKYAESILQAISQVIAEAEGEEIPSIKIPPESEACFTCHIGISMATIELPFSSFDHNEHFGERQIKCSDCHTQLDPQKSRHGRLQYNMQICNDCHHGELAAAEDLCQPCHAPSRAVFSGDLNIDSATPSPMFEAEMVCMDCHLPENALVPNTDNCLDCHDEEVVTDLEFLQGRISLDLEQYEHTRDPNIQLIKLDPGKAAHHPSLILDILE
;
A
#
# COMPACT_ATOMS: atom_id res chain seq x y z
N MET A 1 102.24 1.44 -32.42
CA MET A 1 100.90 2.09 -32.31
C MET A 1 100.42 2.38 -33.73
N ASN A 2 99.46 1.56 -34.17
CA ASN A 2 99.24 1.17 -35.57
C ASN A 2 98.61 2.25 -36.45
N GLN A 3 98.96 2.24 -37.74
CA GLN A 3 98.31 2.97 -38.84
C GLN A 3 96.78 2.97 -38.75
N LEU A 4 96.21 1.86 -38.25
CA LEU A 4 94.80 1.67 -37.96
C LEU A 4 94.20 2.74 -37.04
N LEU A 5 94.93 3.16 -36.00
CA LEU A 5 94.45 4.18 -35.05
C LEU A 5 94.35 5.57 -35.72
N LYS A 6 95.27 5.89 -36.64
CA LYS A 6 95.21 7.15 -37.40
C LYS A 6 94.03 7.19 -38.37
N GLU A 7 93.75 6.07 -39.05
CA GLU A 7 92.60 5.97 -39.96
C GLU A 7 91.26 6.00 -39.21
N ILE A 8 91.17 5.36 -38.03
CA ILE A 8 89.99 5.43 -37.16
C ILE A 8 89.77 6.87 -36.67
N ILE A 9 90.80 7.58 -36.21
CA ILE A 9 90.68 8.98 -35.80
C ILE A 9 90.24 9.86 -36.98
N LYS A 10 90.78 9.65 -38.19
CA LYS A 10 90.37 10.38 -39.39
C LYS A 10 88.90 10.13 -39.75
N ALA A 11 88.45 8.88 -39.66
CA ALA A 11 87.06 8.51 -39.91
C ALA A 11 86.12 9.15 -38.88
N VAL A 12 86.46 9.06 -37.58
CA VAL A 12 85.69 9.67 -36.49
C VAL A 12 85.62 11.19 -36.64
N VAL A 13 86.74 11.86 -36.93
CA VAL A 13 86.77 13.32 -37.19
C VAL A 13 85.93 13.67 -38.43
N THR A 14 85.95 12.85 -39.47
CA THR A 14 85.15 13.09 -40.68
C THR A 14 83.65 12.95 -40.42
N VAL A 15 83.25 11.96 -39.61
CA VAL A 15 81.86 11.75 -39.18
C VAL A 15 81.41 12.87 -38.24
N LEU A 16 82.26 13.32 -37.32
CA LEU A 16 81.96 14.45 -36.42
C LEU A 16 81.85 15.79 -37.15
N LEU A 17 82.60 15.99 -38.25
CA LEU A 17 82.58 17.22 -39.06
C LEU A 17 81.53 17.22 -40.19
N LEU A 18 80.91 16.07 -40.48
CA LEU A 18 79.86 15.90 -41.48
C LEU A 18 78.64 16.83 -41.25
N PRO A 19 78.06 16.95 -40.04
CA PRO A 19 76.98 17.91 -39.78
C PRO A 19 77.39 19.36 -40.04
N PHE A 20 78.61 19.76 -39.65
CA PHE A 20 79.14 21.10 -39.92
C PHE A 20 79.32 21.39 -41.42
N ARG A 21 79.75 20.39 -42.21
CA ARG A 21 79.87 20.50 -43.67
C ARG A 21 78.51 20.59 -44.36
N ILE A 22 77.51 19.87 -43.88
CA ILE A 22 76.13 19.93 -44.38
C ILE A 22 75.53 21.30 -44.07
N ILE A 23 75.65 21.78 -42.83
CA ILE A 23 75.19 23.11 -42.42
C ILE A 23 75.86 24.20 -43.26
N LYS A 24 77.18 24.13 -43.49
CA LYS A 24 77.89 25.10 -44.34
C LYS A 24 77.38 25.09 -45.78
N LYS A 25 77.13 23.92 -46.38
CA LYS A 25 76.55 23.80 -47.73
C LYS A 25 75.12 24.36 -47.80
N VAL A 26 74.32 24.12 -46.76
CA VAL A 26 72.95 24.66 -46.64
C VAL A 26 72.98 26.18 -46.51
N VAL A 27 73.83 26.74 -45.65
CA VAL A 27 73.97 28.19 -45.45
C VAL A 27 74.47 28.90 -46.72
N VAL A 28 75.43 28.32 -47.45
CA VAL A 28 75.91 28.88 -48.72
C VAL A 28 74.82 28.86 -49.79
N ARG A 29 74.03 27.78 -49.88
CA ARG A 29 72.88 27.70 -50.79
C ARG A 29 71.76 28.66 -50.39
N LEU A 30 71.50 28.86 -49.09
CA LEU A 30 70.54 29.83 -48.59
C LEU A 30 70.95 31.28 -48.89
N LYS A 31 72.25 31.61 -48.84
CA LYS A 31 72.78 32.92 -49.25
C LYS A 31 72.67 33.20 -50.76
N ALA A 32 72.55 32.17 -51.59
CA ALA A 32 72.39 32.29 -53.05
C ALA A 32 70.93 32.47 -53.50
N ILE A 33 69.97 32.36 -52.58
CA ILE A 33 68.53 32.49 -52.85
C ILE A 33 68.12 33.96 -52.67
N ASN A 34 67.54 34.57 -53.71
CA ASN A 34 66.95 35.92 -53.63
C ASN A 34 65.98 35.99 -52.44
N SER A 35 66.01 37.08 -51.67
CA SER A 35 65.18 37.28 -50.46
C SER A 35 63.70 36.97 -50.70
N ARG A 36 63.15 37.27 -51.88
CA ARG A 36 61.78 36.89 -52.28
C ARG A 36 61.54 35.36 -52.34
N LYS A 37 62.49 34.59 -52.87
CA LYS A 37 62.39 33.11 -52.95
C LYS A 37 62.57 32.46 -51.57
N LEU A 38 63.41 33.04 -50.71
CA LEU A 38 63.57 32.58 -49.33
C LEU A 38 62.28 32.81 -48.51
N ILE A 39 61.66 33.99 -48.66
CA ILE A 39 60.37 34.30 -48.03
C ILE A 39 59.31 33.29 -48.50
N ILE A 40 59.18 33.04 -49.81
CA ILE A 40 58.21 32.08 -50.35
C ILE A 40 58.42 30.66 -49.78
N LEU A 41 59.67 30.18 -49.71
CA LEU A 41 59.97 28.85 -49.17
C LEU A 41 59.66 28.74 -47.67
N VAL A 42 59.97 29.79 -46.89
CA VAL A 42 59.65 29.84 -45.46
C VAL A 42 58.14 29.93 -45.25
N SER A 43 57.42 30.76 -46.00
CA SER A 43 55.97 30.85 -45.95
C SER A 43 55.29 29.53 -46.33
N ALA A 44 55.77 28.87 -47.39
CA ALA A 44 55.27 27.56 -47.79
C ALA A 44 55.55 26.49 -46.71
N ALA A 45 56.73 26.50 -46.09
CA ALA A 45 57.05 25.61 -44.99
C ALA A 45 56.12 25.86 -43.78
N ILE A 46 55.88 27.12 -43.41
CA ILE A 46 54.96 27.48 -42.32
C ILE A 46 53.54 27.00 -42.63
N ILE A 47 53.05 27.21 -43.85
CA ILE A 47 51.71 26.75 -44.25
C ILE A 47 51.62 25.23 -44.21
N VAL A 48 52.60 24.52 -44.77
CA VAL A 48 52.63 23.05 -44.74
C VAL A 48 52.69 22.53 -43.31
N THR A 49 53.51 23.13 -42.45
CA THR A 49 53.56 22.78 -41.02
C THR A 49 52.24 23.07 -40.32
N ALA A 50 51.59 24.20 -40.59
CA ALA A 50 50.29 24.53 -40.01
C ALA A 50 49.19 23.54 -40.44
N VAL A 51 49.13 23.21 -41.74
CA VAL A 51 48.19 22.20 -42.27
C VAL A 51 48.46 20.83 -41.67
N PHE A 52 49.74 20.44 -41.54
CA PHE A 52 50.11 19.18 -40.90
C PHE A 52 49.70 19.14 -39.42
N LEU A 53 49.93 20.21 -38.65
CA LEU A 53 49.52 20.30 -37.25
C LEU A 53 47.99 20.24 -37.11
N LEU A 54 47.25 20.93 -37.97
CA LEU A 54 45.79 20.84 -38.00
C LEU A 54 45.31 19.42 -38.29
N ALA A 55 45.90 18.74 -39.29
CA ALA A 55 45.57 17.35 -39.60
C ALA A 55 45.87 16.40 -38.42
N VAL A 56 46.98 16.61 -37.69
CA VAL A 56 47.30 15.84 -36.49
C VAL A 56 46.27 16.08 -35.38
N VAL A 57 45.84 17.33 -35.18
CA VAL A 57 44.78 17.66 -34.21
C VAL A 57 43.47 16.97 -34.57
N GLU A 58 43.08 17.00 -35.83
CA GLU A 58 41.83 16.39 -36.32
C GLU A 58 41.86 14.87 -36.16
N VAL A 59 42.90 14.21 -36.68
CA VAL A 59 43.05 12.75 -36.61
C VAL A 59 43.13 12.26 -35.16
N SER A 60 43.83 12.99 -34.28
CA SER A 60 43.94 12.64 -32.85
C SER A 60 42.67 12.92 -32.05
N SER A 61 41.62 13.44 -32.69
CA SER A 61 40.31 13.67 -32.07
C SER A 61 39.27 12.62 -32.51
N LEU A 62 39.63 11.73 -33.44
CA LEU A 62 38.75 10.67 -33.91
C LEU A 62 38.60 9.56 -32.86
N PRO A 63 37.39 8.97 -32.71
CA PRO A 63 37.16 7.83 -31.82
C PRO A 63 38.08 6.64 -32.10
N THR A 64 38.46 6.42 -33.36
CA THR A 64 39.39 5.37 -33.78
C THR A 64 40.80 5.58 -33.22
N PHE A 65 41.26 6.83 -33.14
CA PHE A 65 42.52 7.15 -32.49
C PHE A 65 42.45 6.88 -30.98
N CYS A 66 41.37 7.30 -30.32
CA CYS A 66 41.15 7.01 -28.90
C CYS A 66 41.14 5.49 -28.64
N GLY A 67 40.47 4.70 -29.49
CA GLY A 67 40.43 3.24 -29.38
C GLY A 67 41.77 2.53 -29.64
N SER A 68 42.76 3.21 -30.22
CA SER A 68 44.12 2.68 -30.33
C SER A 68 44.79 2.52 -28.95
N CYS A 69 44.38 3.32 -27.96
CA CYS A 69 44.78 3.17 -26.57
C CYS A 69 44.00 2.02 -25.91
N HIS A 70 44.70 1.00 -25.40
CA HIS A 70 44.06 -0.20 -24.82
C HIS A 70 43.07 0.13 -23.68
N ILE A 71 43.38 1.14 -22.84
CA ILE A 71 42.54 1.56 -21.71
C ILE A 71 41.23 2.22 -22.13
N MET A 72 41.20 2.77 -23.36
CA MET A 72 40.04 3.47 -23.91
C MET A 72 39.10 2.54 -24.68
N ARG A 73 39.53 1.32 -25.05
CA ARG A 73 38.72 0.39 -25.85
C ARG A 73 37.33 0.13 -25.27
N PRO A 74 37.17 -0.20 -23.96
CA PRO A 74 35.85 -0.44 -23.39
C PRO A 74 34.94 0.79 -23.47
N TYR A 75 35.51 2.00 -23.35
CA TYR A 75 34.77 3.25 -23.45
C TYR A 75 34.32 3.54 -24.88
N VAL A 76 35.18 3.25 -25.87
CA VAL A 76 34.83 3.38 -27.29
C VAL A 76 33.77 2.36 -27.70
N GLU A 77 33.83 1.14 -27.15
CA GLU A 77 32.78 0.12 -27.38
C GLU A 77 31.44 0.54 -26.77
N ALA A 78 31.45 1.03 -25.52
CA ALA A 78 30.26 1.55 -24.86
C ALA A 78 29.68 2.77 -25.62
N TRP A 79 30.53 3.68 -26.11
CA TRP A 79 30.12 4.83 -26.92
C TRP A 79 29.42 4.40 -28.22
N LYS A 80 29.92 3.38 -28.92
CA LYS A 80 29.30 2.85 -30.14
C LYS A 80 27.88 2.31 -29.92
N ASN A 81 27.58 1.85 -28.71
CA ASN A 81 26.27 1.32 -28.35
C ASN A 81 25.35 2.39 -27.73
N SER A 82 25.85 3.61 -27.52
CA SER A 82 25.08 4.71 -26.93
C SER A 82 24.29 5.48 -28.00
N SER A 83 23.32 6.29 -27.55
CA SER A 83 22.60 7.24 -28.40
C SER A 83 23.48 8.32 -29.03
N HIS A 84 24.75 8.42 -28.63
CA HIS A 84 25.72 9.41 -29.11
C HIS A 84 26.81 8.79 -30.00
N ALA A 85 26.59 7.59 -30.56
CA ALA A 85 27.56 6.87 -31.39
C ALA A 85 28.01 7.63 -32.65
N ASP A 86 27.30 8.68 -33.06
CA ASP A 86 27.66 9.54 -34.20
C ASP A 86 28.37 10.83 -33.79
N VAL A 87 28.55 11.08 -32.48
CA VAL A 87 29.18 12.28 -31.94
C VAL A 87 30.64 11.99 -31.58
N PRO A 88 31.63 12.74 -32.12
CA PRO A 88 33.04 12.56 -31.75
C PRO A 88 33.28 12.77 -30.25
N CYS A 89 34.16 11.96 -29.65
CA CYS A 89 34.44 12.00 -28.21
C CYS A 89 34.86 13.41 -27.73
N ILE A 90 35.65 14.13 -28.55
CA ILE A 90 36.18 15.44 -28.18
C ILE A 90 35.09 16.51 -28.06
N THR A 91 33.95 16.35 -28.75
CA THR A 91 32.85 17.31 -28.69
C THR A 91 32.34 17.46 -27.26
N CYS A 92 32.27 16.35 -26.51
CA CYS A 92 31.85 16.36 -25.11
C CYS A 92 33.03 16.54 -24.14
N HIS A 93 34.19 15.95 -24.44
CA HIS A 93 35.36 15.91 -23.54
C HIS A 93 36.32 17.10 -23.67
N ALA A 94 36.16 17.96 -24.68
CA ALA A 94 36.83 19.25 -24.76
C ALA A 94 35.84 20.38 -24.52
N GLN A 95 36.29 21.42 -23.83
CA GLN A 95 35.54 22.65 -23.77
C GLN A 95 35.48 23.29 -25.16
N GLU A 96 34.34 23.89 -25.48
CA GLU A 96 34.15 24.68 -26.70
C GLU A 96 35.21 25.78 -26.85
N GLY A 97 35.74 25.94 -28.07
CA GLY A 97 36.75 26.94 -28.42
C GLY A 97 38.20 26.43 -28.42
N ILE A 98 39.12 27.26 -28.94
CA ILE A 98 40.52 26.88 -29.18
C ILE A 98 41.25 26.55 -27.87
N SER A 99 40.96 27.26 -26.79
CA SER A 99 41.57 27.03 -25.47
C SER A 99 41.22 25.65 -24.91
N GLY A 100 39.97 25.22 -25.06
CA GLY A 100 39.52 23.92 -24.58
C GLY A 100 40.18 22.76 -25.34
N ILE A 101 40.31 22.90 -26.67
CA ILE A 101 41.05 21.92 -27.47
C ILE A 101 42.50 21.82 -27.01
N ILE A 102 43.17 22.96 -26.76
CA ILE A 102 44.57 22.97 -26.29
C ILE A 102 44.69 22.26 -24.93
N GLU A 103 43.81 22.56 -23.98
CA GLU A 103 43.81 21.96 -22.65
C GLU A 103 43.58 20.44 -22.69
N THR A 104 42.60 19.98 -23.49
CA THR A 104 42.36 18.56 -23.68
C THR A 104 43.56 17.85 -24.30
N LYS A 105 44.29 18.49 -25.22
CA LYS A 105 45.52 17.91 -25.79
C LYS A 105 46.66 17.84 -24.77
N PHE A 106 46.83 18.84 -23.91
CA PHE A 106 47.78 18.76 -22.79
C PHE A 106 47.42 17.63 -21.81
N THR A 107 46.13 17.47 -21.51
CA THR A 107 45.63 16.35 -20.70
C THR A 107 45.89 15.00 -21.38
N ALA A 108 45.69 14.89 -22.69
CA ALA A 108 46.01 13.67 -23.43
C ALA A 108 47.51 13.33 -23.38
N ILE A 109 48.39 14.34 -23.45
CA ILE A 109 49.84 14.14 -23.29
C ILE A 109 50.18 13.61 -21.89
N SER A 110 49.53 14.12 -20.85
CA SER A 110 49.74 13.63 -19.48
C SER A 110 49.28 12.17 -19.32
N MET A 111 48.19 11.78 -19.97
CA MET A 111 47.73 10.38 -20.02
C MET A 111 48.76 9.45 -20.67
N VAL A 112 49.38 9.89 -21.77
CA VAL A 112 50.47 9.13 -22.43
C VAL A 112 51.68 8.99 -21.49
N ALA A 113 52.08 10.07 -20.81
CA ALA A 113 53.17 10.02 -19.83
C ALA A 113 52.85 9.07 -18.66
N ASN A 114 51.63 9.11 -18.13
CA ASN A 114 51.16 8.20 -17.08
C ASN A 114 51.14 6.74 -17.54
N TYR A 115 50.77 6.49 -18.80
CA TYR A 115 50.82 5.17 -19.40
C TYR A 115 52.26 4.64 -19.49
N MET A 116 53.20 5.45 -20.00
CA MET A 116 54.62 5.08 -20.11
C MET A 116 55.25 4.76 -18.76
N ASN A 117 54.83 5.44 -17.70
CA ASN A 117 55.33 5.23 -16.33
C ASN A 117 54.57 4.13 -15.55
N GLY A 118 53.62 3.43 -16.17
CA GLY A 118 52.85 2.35 -15.53
C GLY A 118 51.84 2.81 -14.48
N LEU A 119 51.62 4.13 -14.33
CA LEU A 119 50.72 4.72 -13.34
C LEU A 119 49.24 4.44 -13.65
N TYR A 120 48.90 4.11 -14.90
CA TYR A 120 47.56 3.73 -15.33
C TYR A 120 46.97 2.53 -14.58
N LYS A 121 47.81 1.69 -13.95
CA LYS A 121 47.37 0.55 -13.13
C LYS A 121 46.75 0.95 -11.79
N ARG A 122 46.91 2.21 -11.36
CA ARG A 122 46.46 2.69 -10.04
C ARG A 122 45.17 3.50 -10.07
N SER A 123 44.75 4.02 -11.23
CA SER A 123 43.57 4.88 -11.34
C SER A 123 42.88 4.72 -12.70
N LYS A 124 41.55 4.65 -12.70
CA LYS A 124 40.77 4.68 -13.94
C LYS A 124 40.80 6.09 -14.56
N PRO A 125 40.79 6.23 -15.89
CA PRO A 125 40.56 7.51 -16.54
C PRO A 125 39.22 8.07 -16.07
N TRP A 126 39.20 9.34 -15.68
CA TRP A 126 38.00 10.07 -15.30
C TRP A 126 37.95 11.35 -16.12
N ALA A 127 36.74 11.81 -16.42
CA ALA A 127 36.54 13.06 -17.15
C ALA A 127 35.33 13.82 -16.62
N GLU A 128 35.57 15.11 -16.40
CA GLU A 128 34.55 16.08 -16.09
C GLU A 128 34.00 16.66 -17.40
N ILE A 129 32.67 16.65 -17.55
CA ILE A 129 31.99 17.17 -18.73
C ILE A 129 31.11 18.31 -18.22
N GLU A 130 31.32 19.49 -18.81
CA GLU A 130 30.55 20.68 -18.50
C GLU A 130 29.17 20.65 -19.15
N ASP A 131 28.14 21.15 -18.46
CA ASP A 131 26.76 21.15 -18.99
C ASP A 131 26.63 21.93 -20.30
N LYS A 132 27.44 23.00 -20.47
CA LYS A 132 27.52 23.75 -21.73
C LYS A 132 27.94 22.88 -22.91
N ASN A 133 28.65 21.78 -22.68
CA ASN A 133 29.04 20.85 -23.74
C ASN A 133 27.87 19.99 -24.22
N CYS A 134 26.88 19.75 -23.35
CA CYS A 134 25.63 19.09 -23.73
C CYS A 134 24.71 20.07 -24.49
N LEU A 135 24.70 21.34 -24.07
CA LEU A 135 23.83 22.40 -24.58
C LEU A 135 24.42 23.18 -25.78
N GLN A 136 25.45 22.63 -26.42
CA GLN A 136 26.06 23.24 -27.60
C GLN A 136 25.09 23.25 -28.78
N GLY A 137 25.27 24.21 -29.69
CA GLY A 137 24.45 24.31 -30.90
C GLY A 137 24.55 23.05 -31.76
N GLY A 138 23.41 22.42 -32.05
CA GLY A 138 23.32 21.15 -32.79
C GLY A 138 23.29 19.89 -31.93
N CYS A 139 23.34 20.02 -30.59
CA CYS A 139 23.18 18.93 -29.63
C CYS A 139 21.82 19.04 -28.90
N HIS A 140 21.78 19.48 -27.63
CA HIS A 140 20.54 19.67 -26.87
C HIS A 140 20.15 21.15 -26.77
N GLU A 141 18.94 21.49 -27.26
CA GLU A 141 18.37 22.82 -27.05
C GLU A 141 17.83 22.99 -25.64
N THR A 142 18.03 24.16 -25.03
CA THR A 142 17.54 24.48 -23.67
C THR A 142 16.03 24.42 -23.55
N ARG A 143 15.29 24.61 -24.64
CA ARG A 143 13.83 24.46 -24.69
C ARG A 143 13.38 23.03 -24.33
N LEU A 144 14.20 22.01 -24.60
CA LEU A 144 13.90 20.61 -24.26
C LEU A 144 13.94 20.33 -22.75
N LEU A 145 14.35 21.32 -21.94
CA LEU A 145 14.39 21.24 -20.48
C LEU A 145 13.07 21.68 -19.83
N GLU A 146 12.12 22.19 -20.62
CA GLU A 146 10.82 22.66 -20.15
C GLU A 146 9.74 21.57 -20.31
N GLY A 147 9.06 21.27 -19.21
CA GLY A 147 7.91 20.36 -19.18
C GLY A 147 8.24 18.91 -18.85
N LYS A 148 7.18 18.09 -18.77
CA LYS A 148 7.27 16.66 -18.47
C LYS A 148 7.54 15.88 -19.76
N ILE A 149 8.51 14.97 -19.69
CA ILE A 149 8.81 13.99 -20.72
C ILE A 149 8.51 12.59 -20.20
N GLU A 150 8.11 11.70 -21.09
CA GLU A 150 8.01 10.28 -20.78
C GLU A 150 9.42 9.67 -20.78
N PHE A 151 9.90 9.27 -19.62
CA PHE A 151 11.22 8.66 -19.45
C PHE A 151 11.18 7.15 -19.75
N LYS A 152 10.12 6.49 -19.30
CA LYS A 152 9.76 5.10 -19.60
C LYS A 152 8.23 5.02 -19.63
N SER A 153 7.68 3.94 -20.17
CA SER A 153 6.24 3.70 -20.14
C SER A 153 5.69 3.89 -18.72
N GLY A 154 4.73 4.81 -18.57
CA GLY A 154 4.10 5.15 -17.29
C GLY A 154 5.00 5.92 -16.30
N VAL A 155 6.19 6.37 -16.70
CA VAL A 155 7.13 7.16 -15.88
C VAL A 155 7.46 8.50 -16.54
N VAL A 156 7.04 9.58 -15.89
CA VAL A 156 7.29 10.95 -16.32
C VAL A 156 8.43 11.60 -15.54
N PHE A 157 9.19 12.47 -16.21
CA PHE A 157 10.28 13.23 -15.62
C PHE A 157 10.25 14.70 -16.11
N ASP A 158 10.64 15.64 -15.26
CA ASP A 158 10.72 17.07 -15.60
C ASP A 158 12.09 17.63 -15.22
N HIS A 159 12.81 18.20 -16.19
CA HIS A 159 14.14 18.76 -15.98
C HIS A 159 14.11 20.11 -15.25
N THR A 160 13.05 20.91 -15.43
CA THR A 160 12.93 22.26 -14.88
C THR A 160 13.12 22.30 -13.37
N PRO A 161 12.37 21.51 -12.56
CA PRO A 161 12.58 21.53 -11.13
C PRO A 161 13.96 20.99 -10.75
N HIS A 162 14.56 20.08 -11.52
CA HIS A 162 15.83 19.46 -11.13
C HIS A 162 17.07 20.32 -11.44
N LEU A 163 17.02 21.15 -12.49
CA LEU A 163 18.19 21.91 -12.96
C LEU A 163 18.12 23.41 -12.66
N ASN A 164 16.93 24.02 -12.60
CA ASN A 164 16.81 25.48 -12.42
C ASN A 164 16.87 25.93 -10.96
N GLU A 165 16.57 25.03 -10.02
CA GLU A 165 16.54 25.34 -8.59
C GLU A 165 17.60 24.55 -7.83
N THR A 166 18.11 25.12 -6.74
CA THR A 166 18.91 24.36 -5.78
C THR A 166 18.02 23.34 -5.09
N ARG A 167 18.34 22.06 -5.26
CA ARG A 167 17.62 20.96 -4.64
C ARG A 167 18.40 20.45 -3.44
N ARG A 168 17.85 20.70 -2.25
CA ARG A 168 18.43 20.26 -0.96
C ARG A 168 19.83 20.84 -0.73
N GLY A 169 20.02 22.12 -1.07
CA GLY A 169 21.30 22.84 -0.94
C GLY A 169 22.34 22.44 -1.99
N ARG A 170 21.91 21.87 -3.12
CA ARG A 170 22.82 21.35 -4.16
C ARG A 170 22.35 21.81 -5.53
N LYS A 171 23.30 22.22 -6.35
CA LYS A 171 23.06 22.46 -7.77
C LYS A 171 23.40 21.19 -8.54
N LEU A 172 22.40 20.64 -9.23
CA LEU A 172 22.60 19.46 -10.08
C LEU A 172 23.17 19.87 -11.44
N ARG A 173 23.87 18.93 -12.07
CA ARG A 173 24.43 19.03 -13.41
C ARG A 173 23.77 17.98 -14.30
N CYS A 174 23.86 18.12 -15.62
CA CYS A 174 23.36 17.12 -16.56
C CYS A 174 23.95 15.73 -16.22
N THR A 175 25.25 15.72 -15.91
CA THR A 175 25.97 14.48 -15.60
C THR A 175 25.80 13.97 -14.17
N SER A 176 25.02 14.66 -13.32
CA SER A 176 24.56 14.11 -12.04
C SER A 176 23.59 12.93 -12.25
N CYS A 177 22.83 12.96 -13.34
CA CYS A 177 21.92 11.88 -13.75
C CYS A 177 22.45 11.13 -14.98
N HIS A 178 22.97 11.84 -15.99
CA HIS A 178 23.57 11.27 -17.19
C HIS A 178 25.03 10.88 -16.95
N SER A 179 25.23 9.74 -16.29
CA SER A 179 26.55 9.31 -15.83
C SER A 179 27.01 8.02 -16.54
N GLN A 180 28.23 7.57 -16.24
CA GLN A 180 28.79 6.32 -16.78
C GLN A 180 28.95 5.24 -15.70
N ILE A 181 28.01 5.16 -14.75
CA ILE A 181 28.08 4.16 -13.66
C ILE A 181 27.78 2.76 -14.17
N VAL A 182 26.85 2.63 -15.12
CA VAL A 182 26.44 1.33 -15.67
C VAL A 182 27.57 0.78 -16.56
N GLN A 183 28.05 -0.42 -16.23
CA GLN A 183 29.11 -1.05 -17.00
C GLN A 183 28.64 -1.33 -18.43
N GLY A 184 29.46 -0.94 -19.42
CA GLY A 184 29.15 -1.13 -20.83
C GLY A 184 28.33 0.00 -21.46
N GLU A 185 27.84 0.95 -20.67
CA GLU A 185 27.13 2.14 -21.15
C GLU A 185 28.07 3.35 -21.23
N HIS A 186 27.74 4.31 -22.10
CA HIS A 186 28.46 5.57 -22.22
C HIS A 186 27.47 6.73 -22.18
N ILE A 187 27.43 7.41 -21.01
CA ILE A 187 26.51 8.51 -20.69
C ILE A 187 25.05 8.07 -20.85
N SER A 188 24.51 7.47 -19.79
CA SER A 188 23.11 7.07 -19.70
C SER A 188 22.50 7.55 -18.38
N VAL A 189 21.17 7.60 -18.32
CA VAL A 189 20.47 8.03 -17.11
C VAL A 189 20.62 6.96 -16.03
N THR A 190 21.22 7.32 -14.91
CA THR A 190 21.37 6.45 -13.74
C THR A 190 20.14 6.57 -12.84
N THR A 191 19.20 5.63 -12.97
CA THR A 191 17.93 5.65 -12.23
C THR A 191 18.09 5.61 -10.71
N SER A 192 19.15 4.99 -10.19
CA SER A 192 19.42 4.96 -8.74
C SER A 192 19.67 6.36 -8.15
N THR A 193 20.04 7.35 -8.97
CA THR A 193 20.14 8.76 -8.52
C THR A 193 18.77 9.32 -8.13
N CYS A 194 17.71 8.97 -8.87
CA CYS A 194 16.33 9.36 -8.55
C CYS A 194 15.96 8.81 -7.16
N PHE A 195 16.16 7.50 -6.97
CA PHE A 195 15.79 6.78 -5.76
C PHE A 195 16.57 7.28 -4.54
N LEU A 196 17.86 7.54 -4.70
CA LEU A 196 18.69 8.09 -3.63
C LEU A 196 18.20 9.46 -3.16
N CYS A 197 17.70 10.31 -4.06
CA CYS A 197 17.19 11.61 -3.68
C CYS A 197 15.80 11.53 -3.04
N HIS A 198 14.90 10.78 -3.68
CA HIS A 198 13.47 10.76 -3.35
C HIS A 198 13.11 9.79 -2.22
N PHE A 199 13.82 8.67 -2.05
CA PHE A 199 13.51 7.66 -1.02
C PHE A 199 14.42 7.69 0.21
N LYS A 200 15.56 8.37 0.18
CA LYS A 200 16.44 8.47 1.36
C LYS A 200 15.80 9.32 2.46
N ASN A 201 15.66 8.82 3.69
CA ASN A 201 15.08 9.50 4.88
C ASN A 201 13.65 10.03 4.67
N THR A 202 12.79 9.29 3.97
CA THR A 202 11.37 9.63 3.78
C THR A 202 10.52 9.53 5.04
N ASP A 203 11.05 8.93 6.11
CA ASP A 203 10.37 8.85 7.41
C ASP A 203 10.14 10.22 8.06
N SER A 204 10.98 11.21 7.71
CA SER A 204 10.78 12.59 8.14
C SER A 204 9.57 13.23 7.43
N LEU A 205 8.68 13.88 8.19
CA LEU A 205 7.46 14.51 7.68
C LEU A 205 7.73 15.44 6.50
N ASP A 206 8.83 16.20 6.58
CA ASP A 206 9.26 17.17 5.57
C ASP A 206 9.70 16.52 4.25
N ARG A 207 9.80 15.19 4.20
CA ARG A 207 10.36 14.45 3.06
C ARG A 207 9.43 13.37 2.51
N ARG A 208 8.37 13.03 3.23
CA ARG A 208 7.39 12.02 2.81
C ARG A 208 6.79 12.31 1.44
N HIS A 209 6.46 13.56 1.17
CA HIS A 209 5.88 13.99 -0.11
C HIS A 209 6.83 13.81 -1.31
N LEU A 210 8.14 13.72 -1.09
CA LEU A 210 9.10 13.53 -2.19
C LEU A 210 9.04 12.12 -2.78
N SER A 211 8.50 11.17 -2.03
CA SER A 211 8.30 9.77 -2.45
C SER A 211 6.90 9.49 -2.99
N ASP A 212 6.08 10.52 -3.22
CA ASP A 212 4.74 10.36 -3.75
C ASP A 212 4.81 9.74 -5.15
N CYS A 213 4.13 8.60 -5.32
CA CYS A 213 4.26 7.77 -6.51
C CYS A 213 3.86 8.53 -7.77
N LEU A 214 2.80 9.35 -7.69
CA LEU A 214 2.23 10.13 -8.80
C LEU A 214 3.14 11.29 -9.27
N LEU A 215 4.23 11.59 -8.57
CA LEU A 215 5.22 12.55 -9.06
C LEU A 215 5.96 12.00 -10.28
N CYS A 216 6.19 10.69 -10.29
CA CYS A 216 6.92 9.98 -11.34
C CYS A 216 6.01 9.06 -12.14
N HIS A 217 4.98 8.46 -11.54
CA HIS A 217 4.16 7.43 -12.19
C HIS A 217 2.81 7.97 -12.65
N THR A 218 2.38 7.49 -13.82
CA THR A 218 0.99 7.61 -14.28
C THR A 218 0.37 6.22 -14.21
N PRO A 219 -0.52 5.94 -13.23
CA PRO A 219 -1.17 4.65 -13.11
C PRO A 219 -2.03 4.35 -14.36
N PRO A 220 -2.01 3.10 -14.86
CA PRO A 220 -2.81 2.72 -16.02
C PRO A 220 -4.29 2.78 -15.70
N THR A 221 -5.08 3.36 -16.61
CA THR A 221 -6.54 3.49 -16.49
C THR A 221 -7.25 3.12 -17.79
N GLY A 222 -8.52 2.69 -17.69
CA GLY A 222 -9.34 2.29 -18.82
C GLY A 222 -8.67 1.27 -19.74
N SER A 223 -8.67 1.55 -21.05
CA SER A 223 -8.14 0.62 -22.07
C SER A 223 -6.65 0.31 -21.92
N GLU A 224 -5.87 1.19 -21.28
CA GLU A 224 -4.46 0.92 -21.01
C GLU A 224 -4.32 -0.19 -19.95
N ALA A 225 -5.12 -0.13 -18.89
CA ALA A 225 -5.14 -1.15 -17.85
C ALA A 225 -5.55 -2.53 -18.42
N ASP A 226 -6.60 -2.55 -19.25
CA ASP A 226 -7.04 -3.76 -19.96
C ASP A 226 -5.93 -4.38 -20.82
N SER A 227 -5.20 -3.54 -21.57
CA SER A 227 -4.12 -3.99 -22.45
C SER A 227 -2.93 -4.58 -21.70
N LEU A 228 -2.69 -4.10 -20.49
CA LEU A 228 -1.63 -4.57 -19.60
C LEU A 228 -2.07 -5.75 -18.72
N GLY A 229 -3.38 -6.06 -18.69
CA GLY A 229 -3.95 -7.09 -17.83
C GLY A 229 -3.81 -6.74 -16.34
N VAL A 230 -3.92 -5.45 -16.00
CA VAL A 230 -3.81 -4.93 -14.63
C VAL A 230 -5.11 -4.24 -14.21
N HIS A 231 -5.31 -4.07 -12.90
CA HIS A 231 -6.46 -3.35 -12.36
C HIS A 231 -6.52 -1.91 -12.88
N ASP A 232 -7.73 -1.44 -13.22
CA ASP A 232 -7.97 -0.05 -13.62
C ASP A 232 -7.92 0.86 -12.39
N HIS A 233 -6.95 1.76 -12.35
CA HIS A 233 -6.73 2.63 -11.19
C HIS A 233 -7.68 3.83 -11.13
N GLN A 234 -8.66 3.96 -12.04
CA GLN A 234 -9.53 5.13 -12.10
C GLN A 234 -10.27 5.38 -10.77
N SER A 235 -10.91 4.35 -10.20
CA SER A 235 -11.60 4.47 -8.90
C SER A 235 -10.65 4.80 -7.76
N ILE A 236 -9.47 4.16 -7.73
CA ILE A 236 -8.41 4.39 -6.73
C ILE A 236 -7.96 5.86 -6.74
N LEU A 237 -7.81 6.43 -7.93
CA LEU A 237 -7.44 7.84 -8.12
C LEU A 237 -8.57 8.79 -7.70
N ASP A 238 -9.81 8.48 -8.08
CA ASP A 238 -10.99 9.30 -7.78
C ASP A 238 -11.28 9.35 -6.27
N GLU A 239 -11.06 8.24 -5.57
CA GLU A 239 -11.22 8.12 -4.11
C GLU A 239 -10.00 8.59 -3.31
N GLY A 240 -8.87 8.87 -3.99
CA GLY A 240 -7.64 9.34 -3.34
C GLY A 240 -6.96 8.27 -2.46
N ILE A 241 -7.16 6.99 -2.78
CA ILE A 241 -6.58 5.88 -2.03
C ILE A 241 -5.06 5.87 -2.25
N ALA A 242 -4.30 5.90 -1.15
CA ALA A 242 -2.85 5.94 -1.23
C ALA A 242 -2.30 4.66 -1.90
N CYS A 243 -1.44 4.82 -2.91
CA CYS A 243 -0.84 3.71 -3.66
C CYS A 243 -0.19 2.64 -2.75
N SER A 244 0.42 3.08 -1.64
CA SER A 244 1.08 2.23 -0.64
C SER A 244 0.14 1.30 0.14
N VAL A 245 -1.19 1.45 -0.03
CA VAL A 245 -2.17 0.50 0.51
C VAL A 245 -2.02 -0.87 -0.15
N CYS A 246 -1.81 -0.89 -1.47
CA CYS A 246 -1.63 -2.12 -2.25
C CYS A 246 -0.16 -2.33 -2.64
N HIS A 247 0.53 -1.27 -3.07
CA HIS A 247 1.93 -1.30 -3.49
C HIS A 247 2.88 -1.17 -2.29
N VAL A 248 3.02 -2.27 -1.54
CA VAL A 248 3.90 -2.34 -0.36
C VAL A 248 5.36 -2.60 -0.73
N SER A 249 6.29 -2.07 0.07
CA SER A 249 7.74 -2.36 -0.03
C SER A 249 8.34 -2.12 -1.42
N MET A 250 8.00 -0.98 -2.04
CA MET A 250 8.42 -0.63 -3.41
C MET A 250 9.89 -0.20 -3.53
N TRP A 251 10.63 -0.09 -2.42
CA TRP A 251 12.06 0.19 -2.47
C TRP A 251 12.81 -0.51 -1.33
N GLN A 252 14.11 -0.71 -1.54
CA GLN A 252 15.01 -1.31 -0.57
C GLN A 252 16.33 -0.53 -0.49
N GLY A 253 16.82 -0.35 0.75
CA GLY A 253 18.08 0.33 1.04
C GLY A 253 17.89 1.77 1.55
N GLU A 254 18.90 2.26 2.27
CA GLU A 254 18.85 3.54 2.98
C GLU A 254 19.70 4.64 2.33
N GLY A 255 20.50 4.29 1.32
CA GLY A 255 21.43 5.23 0.69
C GLY A 255 22.49 5.76 1.65
N ALA A 256 22.90 4.98 2.65
CA ALA A 256 23.90 5.36 3.64
C ALA A 256 25.26 5.70 3.01
N VAL A 257 26.01 6.61 3.65
CA VAL A 257 27.41 6.92 3.28
C VAL A 257 28.30 6.28 4.34
N LEU A 258 29.19 5.40 3.90
CA LEU A 258 30.16 4.75 4.78
C LEU A 258 31.49 5.51 4.71
N GLU A 259 32.11 5.77 5.86
CA GLU A 259 33.35 6.57 5.95
C GLU A 259 34.50 5.95 5.15
N GLU A 260 34.55 4.62 5.03
CA GLU A 260 35.64 3.95 4.31
C GLU A 260 35.69 4.33 2.81
N ARG A 261 34.55 4.75 2.24
CA ARG A 261 34.46 5.18 0.84
C ARG A 261 35.27 6.44 0.56
N CYS A 262 35.43 7.30 1.57
CA CYS A 262 36.22 8.54 1.45
C CYS A 262 37.71 8.24 1.20
N GLY A 263 38.21 7.15 1.78
CA GLY A 263 39.61 6.70 1.67
C GLY A 263 40.01 6.30 0.24
N ALA A 264 39.06 6.09 -0.67
CA ALA A 264 39.33 5.81 -2.07
C ALA A 264 39.97 7.01 -2.80
N CYS A 265 39.75 8.24 -2.31
CA CYS A 265 40.27 9.47 -2.93
C CYS A 265 41.01 10.37 -1.94
N HIS A 266 40.62 10.39 -0.66
CA HIS A 266 41.23 11.23 0.36
C HIS A 266 42.17 10.40 1.26
N SER A 267 43.46 10.76 1.27
CA SER A 267 44.48 10.11 2.11
C SER A 267 44.89 10.94 3.34
N GLN A 268 44.39 12.18 3.46
CA GLN A 268 44.71 13.10 4.55
C GLN A 268 43.56 13.12 5.56
N GLN A 269 43.88 12.92 6.84
CA GLN A 269 42.89 12.85 7.93
C GLN A 269 42.06 14.14 8.06
N GLY A 270 42.67 15.31 7.83
CA GLY A 270 41.98 16.60 7.86
C GLY A 270 40.88 16.78 6.80
N HIS A 271 40.86 15.97 5.73
CA HIS A 271 39.75 15.96 4.77
C HIS A 271 38.51 15.20 5.30
N LEU A 272 38.67 14.33 6.30
CA LEU A 272 37.59 13.52 6.87
C LEU A 272 36.90 14.23 8.05
N GLU A 273 37.56 15.20 8.68
CA GLU A 273 37.02 15.97 9.82
C GLU A 273 35.73 16.73 9.50
N ARG A 274 35.51 17.06 8.23
CA ARG A 274 34.33 17.78 7.73
C ARG A 274 33.31 16.87 7.04
N ILE A 275 33.35 15.56 7.26
CA ILE A 275 32.42 14.62 6.61
C ILE A 275 30.94 14.92 6.92
N ASN A 276 30.67 15.50 8.10
CA ASN A 276 29.32 15.89 8.53
C ASN A 276 28.86 17.24 7.98
N ASP A 277 29.73 18.00 7.31
CA ASP A 277 29.38 19.26 6.64
C ASP A 277 28.78 18.94 5.26
N LEU A 278 27.50 18.56 5.27
CA LEU A 278 26.81 18.06 4.08
C LEU A 278 26.78 19.07 2.94
N GLU A 279 26.63 20.36 3.22
CA GLU A 279 26.62 21.40 2.19
C GLU A 279 27.97 21.48 1.50
N PHE A 280 29.05 21.57 2.28
CA PHE A 280 30.41 21.59 1.75
C PHE A 280 30.74 20.34 0.94
N ILE A 281 30.39 19.15 1.45
CA ILE A 281 30.68 17.89 0.78
C ILE A 281 29.97 17.85 -0.58
N HIS A 282 28.68 18.21 -0.66
CA HIS A 282 27.96 18.15 -1.93
C HIS A 282 28.36 19.29 -2.90
N GLU A 283 28.64 20.50 -2.42
CA GLU A 283 29.12 21.60 -3.26
C GLU A 283 30.43 21.21 -3.97
N TRP A 284 31.41 20.70 -3.21
CA TRP A 284 32.70 20.36 -3.79
C TRP A 284 32.65 19.11 -4.67
N HIS A 285 31.95 18.06 -4.23
CA HIS A 285 31.96 16.80 -4.93
C HIS A 285 30.96 16.78 -6.09
N ILE A 286 29.78 17.37 -5.96
CA ILE A 286 28.74 17.31 -7.01
C ILE A 286 28.84 18.51 -7.96
N GLU A 287 28.78 19.73 -7.42
CA GLU A 287 28.70 20.95 -8.23
C GLU A 287 30.05 21.27 -8.87
N LYS A 288 31.14 21.32 -8.07
CA LYS A 288 32.44 21.78 -8.56
C LYS A 288 33.28 20.73 -9.28
N ARG A 289 33.17 19.45 -8.91
CA ARG A 289 34.11 18.38 -9.33
C ARG A 289 33.44 17.12 -9.88
N LYS A 290 32.11 17.09 -9.99
CA LYS A 290 31.34 16.03 -10.67
C LYS A 290 31.72 14.60 -10.26
N VAL A 291 31.65 14.31 -8.98
CA VAL A 291 31.74 12.97 -8.40
C VAL A 291 30.35 12.35 -8.38
N GLU A 292 30.22 11.11 -8.81
CA GLU A 292 28.93 10.45 -8.85
C GLU A 292 28.44 10.08 -7.45
N CYS A 293 27.13 10.20 -7.20
CA CYS A 293 26.55 10.04 -5.87
C CYS A 293 26.86 8.66 -5.26
N GLN A 294 26.84 7.62 -6.09
CA GLN A 294 27.02 6.20 -5.75
C GLN A 294 28.46 5.86 -5.34
N ARG A 295 29.41 6.78 -5.57
CA ARG A 295 30.77 6.68 -5.01
C ARG A 295 30.73 6.76 -3.49
N CYS A 296 29.87 7.61 -2.95
CA CYS A 296 29.70 7.83 -1.51
C CYS A 296 28.48 7.08 -0.96
N HIS A 297 27.37 7.09 -1.68
CA HIS A 297 26.12 6.49 -1.24
C HIS A 297 26.00 5.02 -1.67
N SER A 298 25.48 4.19 -0.78
CA SER A 298 24.94 2.89 -1.15
C SER A 298 23.70 3.06 -2.05
N PRO A 299 23.43 2.10 -2.95
CA PRO A 299 22.25 2.19 -3.81
C PRO A 299 20.96 2.07 -2.99
N ILE A 300 19.90 2.70 -3.49
CA ILE A 300 18.51 2.39 -3.13
C ILE A 300 17.89 1.78 -4.40
N ASP A 301 17.36 0.59 -4.27
CA ASP A 301 16.70 -0.11 -5.38
C ASP A 301 15.20 0.16 -5.32
N HIS A 302 14.63 0.64 -6.42
CA HIS A 302 13.19 0.75 -6.59
C HIS A 302 12.70 -0.51 -7.27
N ILE A 303 11.96 -1.33 -6.54
CA ILE A 303 11.56 -2.67 -6.94
C ILE A 303 10.03 -2.72 -7.03
N ASN A 304 9.53 -3.21 -8.16
CA ASN A 304 8.17 -3.72 -8.21
C ASN A 304 8.26 -5.17 -7.76
N GLN A 305 8.15 -5.43 -6.46
CA GLN A 305 7.79 -6.77 -6.03
C GLN A 305 6.36 -6.93 -6.54
N GLY A 306 6.22 -7.66 -7.66
CA GLY A 306 4.91 -7.84 -8.27
C GLY A 306 3.89 -8.24 -7.21
N ILE A 307 2.62 -7.92 -7.46
CA ILE A 307 1.50 -8.47 -6.71
C ILE A 307 1.44 -9.97 -7.06
N SER A 308 2.45 -10.74 -6.63
CA SER A 308 2.44 -12.17 -6.81
C SER A 308 1.51 -12.72 -5.73
N HIS A 309 0.41 -13.33 -6.19
CA HIS A 309 -0.47 -14.15 -5.35
C HIS A 309 0.28 -15.29 -4.65
N GLU A 310 1.50 -15.59 -5.11
CA GLU A 310 2.48 -16.32 -4.32
C GLU A 310 3.07 -15.40 -3.26
N ILE A 311 2.67 -15.63 -2.01
CA ILE A 311 3.47 -15.24 -0.84
C ILE A 311 4.81 -15.97 -0.98
N ASP A 312 5.72 -15.40 -1.77
CA ASP A 312 7.15 -15.68 -1.70
C ASP A 312 7.79 -14.63 -0.77
N GLY A 313 7.07 -14.34 0.31
CA GLY A 313 7.63 -13.70 1.46
C GLY A 313 8.65 -14.64 2.08
N ASP A 314 9.83 -14.11 2.35
CA ASP A 314 10.94 -14.67 3.13
C ASP A 314 10.54 -15.31 4.49
N CYS A 315 9.25 -15.29 4.84
CA CYS A 315 8.62 -15.92 5.99
C CYS A 315 8.77 -17.45 6.01
N ARG A 316 8.79 -18.12 4.84
CA ARG A 316 9.05 -19.58 4.76
C ARG A 316 10.43 -19.94 5.33
N LYS A 317 11.39 -19.01 5.32
CA LYS A 317 12.72 -19.22 5.93
C LYS A 317 12.68 -19.28 7.45
N CYS A 318 11.63 -18.75 8.11
CA CYS A 318 11.53 -18.72 9.57
C CYS A 318 10.50 -19.70 10.16
N HIS A 319 9.37 -19.96 9.48
CA HIS A 319 8.41 -21.00 9.89
C HIS A 319 7.74 -21.64 8.68
N GLU A 320 8.07 -22.91 8.38
CA GLU A 320 7.34 -23.71 7.41
C GLU A 320 5.86 -23.87 7.83
N GLN A 321 4.94 -23.67 6.88
CA GLN A 321 3.52 -24.06 6.89
C GLN A 321 2.53 -23.29 7.78
N ARG A 322 2.96 -22.28 8.56
CA ARG A 322 2.00 -21.54 9.42
C ARG A 322 0.98 -20.69 8.67
N HIS A 323 1.25 -20.30 7.42
CA HIS A 323 0.36 -19.43 6.65
C HIS A 323 -0.43 -20.17 5.56
N ASP A 324 -0.17 -21.47 5.36
CA ASP A 324 -0.80 -22.24 4.28
C ASP A 324 -2.33 -22.35 4.45
N PRO A 325 -2.88 -22.60 5.67
CA PRO A 325 -4.32 -22.59 5.88
C PRO A 325 -4.95 -21.21 5.63
N MET A 326 -4.26 -20.11 5.97
CA MET A 326 -4.75 -18.75 5.72
C MET A 326 -4.78 -18.45 4.23
N LEU A 327 -3.73 -18.83 3.49
CA LEU A 327 -3.68 -18.67 2.04
C LEU A 327 -4.75 -19.53 1.34
N ALA A 328 -4.92 -20.78 1.78
CA ALA A 328 -5.97 -21.67 1.28
C ALA A 328 -7.36 -21.07 1.52
N MET A 329 -7.63 -20.53 2.71
CA MET A 329 -8.88 -19.84 3.00
C MET A 329 -9.06 -18.61 2.10
N TYR A 330 -8.05 -17.73 2.03
CA TYR A 330 -8.10 -16.47 1.27
C TYR A 330 -8.32 -16.68 -0.24
N SER A 331 -7.62 -17.68 -0.81
CA SER A 331 -7.75 -18.11 -2.20
C SER A 331 -8.95 -19.02 -2.47
N GLY A 332 -9.69 -19.41 -1.43
CA GLY A 332 -10.87 -20.27 -1.57
C GLY A 332 -10.56 -21.69 -2.02
N THR A 333 -9.46 -22.26 -1.55
CA THR A 333 -8.98 -23.61 -1.88
C THR A 333 -8.75 -24.45 -0.61
N GLY A 334 -8.33 -25.71 -0.76
CA GLY A 334 -7.88 -26.55 0.35
C GLY A 334 -8.96 -27.33 1.12
N SER A 335 -10.24 -27.09 0.85
CA SER A 335 -11.34 -27.92 1.36
C SER A 335 -11.36 -29.27 0.65
N ARG A 336 -11.76 -30.32 1.36
CA ARG A 336 -12.06 -31.64 0.81
C ARG A 336 -13.54 -31.84 0.55
N LEU A 337 -14.41 -31.14 1.27
CA LEU A 337 -15.87 -31.24 1.10
C LEU A 337 -16.40 -30.34 -0.03
N VAL A 338 -15.73 -29.22 -0.31
CA VAL A 338 -16.10 -28.23 -1.34
C VAL A 338 -15.12 -28.31 -2.52
N GLU A 339 -15.60 -28.82 -3.65
CA GLU A 339 -14.74 -29.08 -4.82
C GLU A 339 -14.40 -27.82 -5.64
N LYS A 340 -15.31 -26.85 -5.67
CA LYS A 340 -15.14 -25.64 -6.49
C LYS A 340 -14.36 -24.59 -5.72
N ALA A 341 -13.22 -24.18 -6.28
CA ALA A 341 -12.48 -23.03 -5.76
C ALA A 341 -13.35 -21.77 -5.79
N ALA A 342 -13.36 -21.04 -4.67
CA ALA A 342 -14.17 -19.84 -4.49
C ALA A 342 -13.34 -18.76 -3.78
N PRO A 343 -12.37 -18.13 -4.46
CA PRO A 343 -11.53 -17.09 -3.87
C PRO A 343 -12.36 -15.94 -3.30
N SER A 344 -11.80 -15.25 -2.30
CA SER A 344 -12.43 -14.06 -1.76
C SER A 344 -12.38 -12.93 -2.79
N VAL A 345 -13.35 -12.02 -2.76
CA VAL A 345 -13.35 -10.84 -3.64
C VAL A 345 -12.06 -10.04 -3.47
N MET A 346 -11.57 -9.88 -2.24
CA MET A 346 -10.29 -9.18 -1.98
C MET A 346 -9.10 -9.89 -2.63
N HIS A 347 -9.09 -11.23 -2.66
CA HIS A 347 -8.06 -12.00 -3.34
C HIS A 347 -8.14 -11.84 -4.86
N GLU A 348 -9.35 -11.85 -5.43
CA GLU A 348 -9.59 -11.64 -6.86
C GLU A 348 -9.16 -10.23 -7.29
N GLU A 349 -9.39 -9.22 -6.44
CA GLU A 349 -8.98 -7.83 -6.64
C GLU A 349 -7.50 -7.56 -6.30
N GLY A 350 -6.70 -8.59 -5.99
CA GLY A 350 -5.26 -8.47 -5.79
C GLY A 350 -4.82 -7.84 -4.48
N VAL A 351 -5.71 -7.75 -3.47
CA VAL A 351 -5.36 -7.28 -2.14
C VAL A 351 -4.41 -8.28 -1.47
N VAL A 352 -3.25 -7.83 -1.03
CA VAL A 352 -2.21 -8.69 -0.44
C VAL A 352 -2.29 -8.71 1.08
N CYS A 353 -1.70 -9.72 1.73
CA CYS A 353 -1.75 -9.89 3.18
C CYS A 353 -1.26 -8.64 3.94
N ARG A 354 -0.18 -8.01 3.44
CA ARG A 354 0.39 -6.79 4.03
C ARG A 354 -0.50 -5.56 3.86
N SER A 355 -1.50 -5.59 2.99
CA SER A 355 -2.49 -4.51 2.88
C SER A 355 -3.33 -4.42 4.15
N CYS A 356 -3.59 -5.55 4.82
CA CYS A 356 -4.33 -5.62 6.09
C CYS A 356 -3.42 -5.79 7.31
N HIS A 357 -2.29 -6.47 7.16
CA HIS A 357 -1.33 -6.76 8.25
C HIS A 357 -0.07 -5.88 8.13
N LYS A 358 -0.21 -4.58 8.47
CA LYS A 358 0.89 -3.59 8.38
C LYS A 358 1.73 -3.45 9.65
N ASP A 359 1.20 -3.80 10.81
CA ASP A 359 1.91 -3.64 12.08
C ASP A 359 3.00 -4.72 12.26
N GLU A 360 4.16 -4.33 12.78
CA GLU A 360 5.23 -5.27 13.10
C GLU A 360 4.73 -6.30 14.12
N VAL A 361 4.92 -7.59 13.79
CA VAL A 361 4.67 -8.69 14.71
C VAL A 361 5.71 -8.62 15.83
N THR A 362 5.41 -7.91 16.92
CA THR A 362 6.26 -7.90 18.10
C THR A 362 6.13 -9.24 18.83
N GLY A 363 7.00 -10.21 18.51
CA GLY A 363 7.12 -11.49 19.25
C GLY A 363 6.53 -12.72 18.54
N LYS A 364 6.23 -13.78 19.32
CA LYS A 364 5.64 -15.06 18.83
C LYS A 364 4.11 -14.98 18.60
N GLY A 365 3.57 -13.79 18.36
CA GLY A 365 2.13 -13.55 18.20
C GLY A 365 1.68 -13.55 16.73
N ALA A 366 0.38 -13.70 16.49
CA ALA A 366 -0.21 -13.45 15.18
C ALA A 366 -0.25 -11.95 14.89
N ALA A 367 -0.10 -11.55 13.62
CA ALA A 367 -0.26 -10.15 13.21
C ALA A 367 -1.70 -9.69 13.52
N ILE A 368 -1.83 -8.57 14.25
CA ILE A 368 -3.14 -8.01 14.62
C ILE A 368 -3.57 -7.06 13.51
N VAL A 369 -4.77 -7.26 12.98
CA VAL A 369 -5.41 -6.26 12.10
C VAL A 369 -6.08 -5.23 13.00
N THR A 370 -5.61 -3.99 12.97
CA THR A 370 -6.25 -2.89 13.69
C THR A 370 -7.46 -2.37 12.91
N ALA A 371 -8.39 -1.72 13.63
CA ALA A 371 -9.64 -1.21 13.06
C ALA A 371 -9.46 -0.32 11.82
N ASN A 372 -8.37 0.44 11.79
CA ASN A 372 -8.11 1.46 10.78
C ASN A 372 -7.58 0.87 9.46
N MET A 373 -7.47 -0.47 9.36
CA MET A 373 -6.94 -1.14 8.18
C MET A 373 -7.97 -1.32 7.07
N CYS A 374 -9.26 -1.32 7.41
CA CYS A 374 -10.35 -1.48 6.45
C CYS A 374 -10.80 -0.14 5.85
N GLU A 375 -10.79 0.91 6.67
CA GLU A 375 -11.31 2.25 6.36
C GLU A 375 -10.70 2.93 5.11
N PRO A 376 -9.43 2.68 4.74
CA PRO A 376 -8.86 3.23 3.51
C PRO A 376 -9.49 2.69 2.22
N CYS A 377 -10.20 1.55 2.28
CA CYS A 377 -10.82 0.92 1.11
C CYS A 377 -12.35 0.73 1.26
N HIS A 378 -12.87 0.83 2.49
CA HIS A 378 -14.27 0.59 2.80
C HIS A 378 -14.79 1.61 3.81
N ASP A 379 -16.09 1.87 3.80
CA ASP A 379 -16.72 2.68 4.84
C ASP A 379 -16.59 2.04 6.24
N ALA A 380 -16.67 2.87 7.28
CA ALA A 380 -16.58 2.43 8.68
C ALA A 380 -17.62 1.35 9.07
N SER A 381 -18.77 1.28 8.37
CA SER A 381 -19.79 0.23 8.57
C SER A 381 -19.29 -1.17 8.21
N TYR A 382 -18.33 -1.29 7.27
CA TYR A 382 -17.76 -2.56 6.84
C TYR A 382 -17.07 -3.30 8.00
N ARG A 383 -16.53 -2.55 8.97
CA ARG A 383 -15.96 -3.11 10.19
C ARG A 383 -16.99 -3.91 11.00
N ASN A 384 -18.20 -3.39 11.11
CA ASN A 384 -19.27 -4.07 11.85
C ASN A 384 -19.67 -5.36 11.15
N LEU A 385 -19.72 -5.33 9.81
CA LEU A 385 -19.99 -6.51 8.99
C LEU A 385 -18.91 -7.59 9.18
N ALA A 386 -17.62 -7.22 9.08
CA ALA A 386 -16.50 -8.14 9.33
C ALA A 386 -16.52 -8.72 10.75
N SER A 387 -16.84 -7.89 11.76
CA SER A 387 -17.01 -8.36 13.13
C SER A 387 -18.15 -9.37 13.25
N SER A 388 -19.28 -9.11 12.58
CA SER A 388 -20.43 -10.02 12.57
C SER A 388 -20.08 -11.36 11.95
N TRP A 389 -19.38 -11.39 10.80
CA TRP A 389 -18.90 -12.63 10.20
C TRP A 389 -18.04 -13.44 11.15
N ARG A 390 -17.21 -12.77 11.97
CA ARG A 390 -16.40 -13.45 12.97
C ARG A 390 -17.25 -14.25 13.93
N SER A 391 -18.13 -13.53 14.62
CA SER A 391 -18.81 -14.05 15.79
C SER A 391 -19.78 -15.14 15.38
N THR A 392 -20.49 -14.96 14.26
CA THR A 392 -21.45 -15.95 13.76
C THR A 392 -20.74 -17.21 13.28
N LEU A 393 -19.71 -17.10 12.45
CA LEU A 393 -19.03 -18.27 11.88
C LEU A 393 -18.16 -19.00 12.93
N GLU A 394 -17.49 -18.29 13.85
CA GLU A 394 -16.74 -18.92 14.97
C GLU A 394 -17.68 -19.65 15.94
N ALA A 395 -18.89 -19.14 16.18
CA ALA A 395 -19.90 -19.83 16.99
C ALA A 395 -20.33 -21.15 16.31
N GLN A 396 -20.58 -21.13 14.99
CA GLN A 396 -20.93 -22.34 14.23
C GLN A 396 -19.80 -23.38 14.24
N ILE A 397 -18.55 -22.94 14.06
CA ILE A 397 -17.37 -23.81 14.18
C ILE A 397 -17.37 -24.52 15.55
N SER A 398 -17.67 -23.78 16.63
CA SER A 398 -17.67 -24.33 17.99
C SER A 398 -18.77 -25.39 18.20
N VAL A 399 -19.94 -25.21 17.58
CA VAL A 399 -21.05 -26.18 17.62
C VAL A 399 -20.68 -27.45 16.85
N LEU A 400 -20.22 -27.31 15.61
CA LEU A 400 -19.85 -28.45 14.76
C LEU A 400 -18.62 -29.20 15.28
N GLU A 401 -17.67 -28.49 15.89
CA GLU A 401 -16.51 -29.11 16.55
C GLU A 401 -16.96 -30.05 17.66
N ARG A 402 -17.93 -29.65 18.49
CA ARG A 402 -18.46 -30.48 19.57
C ARG A 402 -19.11 -31.75 19.03
N ARG A 403 -19.99 -31.62 18.02
CA ARG A 403 -20.65 -32.78 17.37
C ARG A 403 -19.65 -33.73 16.72
N LEU A 404 -18.62 -33.20 16.05
CA LEU A 404 -17.55 -34.02 15.46
C LEU A 404 -16.69 -34.72 16.53
N GLN A 405 -16.49 -34.11 17.70
CA GLN A 405 -15.78 -34.71 18.83
C GLN A 405 -16.56 -35.83 19.51
N GLU A 406 -17.90 -35.77 19.51
CA GLU A 406 -18.78 -36.83 20.03
C GLU A 406 -18.68 -38.13 19.20
N GLY A 407 -18.13 -38.04 17.98
CA GLY A 407 -17.73 -39.18 17.16
C GLY A 407 -18.82 -39.61 16.20
N ILE A 408 -18.75 -39.08 14.97
CA ILE A 408 -19.67 -39.44 13.89
C ILE A 408 -19.15 -40.59 13.02
N VAL A 409 -20.03 -41.51 12.63
CA VAL A 409 -19.70 -42.63 11.73
C VAL A 409 -20.18 -42.30 10.31
N HIS A 410 -19.30 -41.69 9.51
CA HIS A 410 -19.58 -41.35 8.11
C HIS A 410 -18.35 -41.60 7.23
N PRO A 411 -18.49 -42.03 5.95
CA PRO A 411 -17.35 -42.19 5.04
C PRO A 411 -16.49 -40.92 4.87
N ARG A 412 -17.10 -39.75 5.09
CA ARG A 412 -16.45 -38.43 4.98
C ARG A 412 -16.07 -37.79 6.31
N SER A 413 -16.11 -38.52 7.44
CA SER A 413 -15.76 -37.94 8.76
C SER A 413 -14.35 -37.33 8.79
N GLN A 414 -13.38 -37.95 8.10
CA GLN A 414 -12.01 -37.44 8.03
C GLN A 414 -11.90 -36.16 7.18
N ASP A 415 -12.73 -36.03 6.14
CA ASP A 415 -12.80 -34.80 5.33
C ASP A 415 -13.41 -33.66 6.15
N ALA A 416 -14.46 -33.95 6.94
CA ALA A 416 -15.07 -32.97 7.83
C ALA A 416 -14.10 -32.47 8.92
N LEU A 417 -13.28 -33.36 9.50
CA LEU A 417 -12.24 -32.96 10.46
C LEU A 417 -11.12 -32.12 9.80
N HIS A 418 -10.73 -32.45 8.57
CA HIS A 418 -9.76 -31.66 7.80
C HIS A 418 -10.29 -30.25 7.52
N ASP A 419 -11.54 -30.15 7.06
CA ASP A 419 -12.18 -28.89 6.72
C ASP A 419 -12.47 -28.02 7.96
N LEU A 420 -12.84 -28.63 9.09
CA LEU A 420 -12.92 -27.95 10.37
C LEU A 420 -11.57 -27.35 10.79
N ALA A 421 -10.48 -28.10 10.60
CA ALA A 421 -9.14 -27.59 10.88
C ALA A 421 -8.73 -26.45 9.93
N LEU A 422 -9.15 -26.49 8.65
CA LEU A 422 -8.96 -25.40 7.70
C LEU A 422 -9.70 -24.14 8.16
N LEU A 423 -10.96 -24.25 8.61
CA LEU A 423 -11.73 -23.12 9.14
C LEU A 423 -11.06 -22.47 10.35
N LYS A 424 -10.63 -23.30 11.32
CA LYS A 424 -9.99 -22.83 12.56
C LYS A 424 -8.64 -22.18 12.34
N ASN A 425 -7.79 -22.80 11.51
CA ASN A 425 -6.42 -22.32 11.29
C ASN A 425 -6.34 -21.26 10.18
N GLY A 426 -7.22 -21.36 9.18
CA GLY A 426 -7.29 -20.42 8.07
C GLY A 426 -7.96 -19.10 8.43
N GLY A 427 -8.86 -19.10 9.42
CA GLY A 427 -9.56 -17.90 9.87
C GLY A 427 -10.65 -17.46 8.89
N VAL A 428 -11.90 -17.56 9.32
CA VAL A 428 -13.10 -17.31 8.50
C VAL A 428 -13.16 -15.91 7.88
N TRP A 429 -12.43 -14.94 8.44
CA TRP A 429 -12.33 -13.56 7.93
C TRP A 429 -11.66 -13.43 6.58
N HIS A 430 -10.76 -14.35 6.24
CA HIS A 430 -10.08 -14.30 4.95
C HIS A 430 -11.05 -14.62 3.81
N ASN A 431 -12.11 -15.42 4.06
CA ASN A 431 -13.10 -15.72 3.05
C ASN A 431 -14.42 -16.22 3.68
N PRO A 432 -15.31 -15.30 4.12
CA PRO A 432 -16.52 -15.67 4.86
C PRO A 432 -17.47 -16.55 4.02
N LYS A 433 -17.55 -16.29 2.70
CA LYS A 433 -18.46 -17.03 1.79
C LYS A 433 -18.01 -18.48 1.61
N TYR A 434 -16.71 -18.68 1.40
CA TYR A 434 -16.14 -20.01 1.32
C TYR A 434 -16.21 -20.73 2.67
N ALA A 435 -15.98 -20.02 3.77
CA ALA A 435 -16.13 -20.57 5.12
C ALA A 435 -17.57 -21.07 5.38
N GLU A 436 -18.59 -20.31 5.00
CA GLU A 436 -19.99 -20.73 5.10
C GLU A 436 -20.28 -21.97 4.25
N SER A 437 -19.74 -22.04 3.03
CA SER A 437 -19.89 -23.22 2.16
C SER A 437 -19.27 -24.48 2.78
N ILE A 438 -18.11 -24.34 3.42
CA ILE A 438 -17.46 -25.45 4.15
C ILE A 438 -18.30 -25.85 5.36
N LEU A 439 -18.80 -24.88 6.14
CA LEU A 439 -19.65 -25.15 7.31
C LEU A 439 -20.92 -25.91 6.93
N GLN A 440 -21.59 -25.50 5.84
CA GLN A 440 -22.75 -26.22 5.29
C GLN A 440 -22.39 -27.65 4.90
N ALA A 441 -21.24 -27.85 4.23
CA ALA A 441 -20.81 -29.18 3.83
C ALA A 441 -20.45 -30.08 5.03
N ILE A 442 -19.87 -29.54 6.10
CA ILE A 442 -19.62 -30.26 7.35
C ILE A 442 -20.96 -30.64 8.01
N SER A 443 -21.89 -29.69 8.12
CA SER A 443 -23.23 -29.95 8.66
C SER A 443 -23.95 -31.05 7.90
N GLN A 444 -23.79 -31.12 6.57
CA GLN A 444 -24.34 -32.20 5.74
C GLN A 444 -23.77 -33.56 6.11
N VAL A 445 -22.45 -33.66 6.28
CA VAL A 445 -21.81 -34.92 6.70
C VAL A 445 -22.33 -35.38 8.06
N ILE A 446 -22.52 -34.47 9.02
CA ILE A 446 -23.01 -34.80 10.36
C ILE A 446 -24.47 -35.26 10.31
N ALA A 447 -25.33 -34.50 9.62
CA ALA A 447 -26.75 -34.82 9.50
C ALA A 447 -26.96 -36.19 8.82
N GLU A 448 -26.21 -36.48 7.76
CA GLU A 448 -26.21 -37.80 7.11
C GLU A 448 -25.78 -38.93 8.05
N ALA A 449 -24.83 -38.68 8.96
CA ALA A 449 -24.36 -39.67 9.93
C ALA A 449 -25.39 -39.95 11.04
N GLU A 450 -26.15 -38.92 11.44
CA GLU A 450 -27.11 -38.96 12.54
C GLU A 450 -28.54 -39.30 12.06
N GLY A 451 -28.76 -39.33 10.74
CA GLY A 451 -30.08 -39.51 10.15
C GLY A 451 -31.00 -38.30 10.35
N GLU A 452 -30.41 -37.12 10.57
CA GLU A 452 -31.12 -35.86 10.69
C GLU A 452 -31.32 -35.22 9.31
N GLU A 453 -32.43 -34.52 9.12
CA GLU A 453 -32.55 -33.59 8.00
C GLU A 453 -31.82 -32.30 8.36
N ILE A 454 -31.00 -31.80 7.44
CA ILE A 454 -30.40 -30.48 7.60
C ILE A 454 -31.51 -29.46 7.43
N PRO A 455 -31.63 -28.49 8.35
CA PRO A 455 -32.50 -27.34 8.13
C PRO A 455 -32.12 -26.66 6.82
N SER A 456 -32.93 -26.80 5.77
CA SER A 456 -32.74 -26.05 4.55
C SER A 456 -33.10 -24.60 4.87
N ILE A 457 -32.10 -23.74 4.98
CA ILE A 457 -32.32 -22.31 5.19
C ILE A 457 -32.91 -21.76 3.88
N LYS A 458 -34.23 -21.63 3.82
CA LYS A 458 -34.94 -21.08 2.66
C LYS A 458 -34.96 -19.57 2.78
N ILE A 459 -34.08 -18.92 2.04
CA ILE A 459 -34.01 -17.46 1.96
C ILE A 459 -35.09 -16.97 0.99
N PRO A 460 -35.91 -15.97 1.37
CA PRO A 460 -36.84 -15.35 0.43
C PRO A 460 -36.08 -14.80 -0.79
N PRO A 461 -36.55 -15.02 -2.04
CA PRO A 461 -35.85 -14.58 -3.26
C PRO A 461 -35.49 -13.08 -3.26
N GLU A 462 -36.35 -12.24 -2.67
CA GLU A 462 -36.13 -10.79 -2.57
C GLU A 462 -35.01 -10.40 -1.58
N SER A 463 -34.53 -11.35 -0.78
CA SER A 463 -33.47 -11.16 0.22
C SER A 463 -32.15 -11.84 -0.15
N GLU A 464 -32.09 -12.62 -1.24
CA GLU A 464 -30.87 -13.34 -1.65
C GLU A 464 -29.65 -12.41 -1.83
N ALA A 465 -29.87 -11.21 -2.36
CA ALA A 465 -28.82 -10.21 -2.53
C ALA A 465 -28.17 -9.80 -1.20
N CYS A 466 -28.95 -9.71 -0.11
CA CYS A 466 -28.44 -9.34 1.22
C CYS A 466 -27.48 -10.40 1.76
N PHE A 467 -27.75 -11.68 1.51
CA PHE A 467 -26.92 -12.81 1.97
C PHE A 467 -25.55 -12.88 1.28
N THR A 468 -25.38 -12.19 0.15
CA THR A 468 -24.07 -12.08 -0.50
C THR A 468 -23.04 -11.41 0.42
N CYS A 469 -23.50 -10.49 1.27
CA CYS A 469 -22.65 -9.78 2.22
C CYS A 469 -22.97 -10.17 3.67
N HIS A 470 -24.22 -10.39 4.06
CA HIS A 470 -24.62 -10.73 5.43
C HIS A 470 -24.50 -12.24 5.72
N ILE A 471 -23.32 -12.79 5.47
CA ILE A 471 -23.01 -14.22 5.63
C ILE A 471 -23.16 -14.65 7.10
N GLY A 472 -23.79 -15.81 7.33
CA GLY A 472 -24.05 -16.35 8.67
C GLY A 472 -25.10 -15.59 9.50
N ILE A 473 -25.76 -14.56 8.95
CA ILE A 473 -26.85 -13.84 9.65
C ILE A 473 -28.04 -14.75 9.94
N SER A 474 -28.20 -15.82 9.15
CA SER A 474 -29.27 -16.79 9.30
C SER A 474 -29.33 -17.39 10.70
N MET A 475 -28.17 -17.63 11.31
CA MET A 475 -28.08 -18.24 12.65
C MET A 475 -27.78 -17.21 13.74
N ALA A 476 -27.97 -15.92 13.46
CA ALA A 476 -27.78 -14.88 14.45
C ALA A 476 -29.05 -14.69 15.30
N THR A 477 -28.89 -14.87 16.61
CA THR A 477 -29.89 -14.44 17.60
C THR A 477 -29.43 -13.10 18.19
N ILE A 478 -30.31 -12.10 18.18
CA ILE A 478 -30.04 -10.77 18.75
C ILE A 478 -30.87 -10.61 20.02
N GLU A 479 -30.23 -10.20 21.12
CA GLU A 479 -30.94 -9.76 22.32
C GLU A 479 -31.48 -8.35 22.09
N LEU A 480 -32.81 -8.22 22.07
CA LEU A 480 -33.54 -6.96 22.14
C LEU A 480 -33.78 -6.61 23.62
N PRO A 481 -34.09 -5.34 23.96
CA PRO A 481 -34.29 -4.92 25.35
C PRO A 481 -35.34 -5.75 26.13
N PHE A 482 -36.28 -6.39 25.44
CA PHE A 482 -37.40 -7.13 26.03
C PHE A 482 -37.63 -8.50 25.40
N SER A 483 -36.76 -8.99 24.51
CA SER A 483 -36.91 -10.31 23.89
C SER A 483 -35.63 -10.73 23.19
N SER A 484 -35.52 -11.99 22.77
CA SER A 484 -34.54 -12.40 21.79
C SER A 484 -35.19 -12.48 20.40
N PHE A 485 -34.43 -12.11 19.37
CA PHE A 485 -34.85 -12.18 17.97
C PHE A 485 -33.98 -13.19 17.23
N ASP A 486 -34.57 -14.32 16.83
CA ASP A 486 -33.92 -15.34 16.01
C ASP A 486 -34.19 -15.09 14.53
N HIS A 487 -33.13 -14.85 13.74
CA HIS A 487 -33.32 -14.59 12.31
C HIS A 487 -33.90 -15.81 11.58
N ASN A 488 -33.43 -17.03 11.86
CA ASN A 488 -33.83 -18.24 11.13
C ASN A 488 -35.33 -18.51 11.27
N GLU A 489 -35.89 -18.32 12.46
CA GLU A 489 -37.34 -18.47 12.67
C GLU A 489 -38.13 -17.50 11.77
N HIS A 490 -37.68 -16.25 11.67
CA HIS A 490 -38.41 -15.21 10.97
C HIS A 490 -38.29 -15.32 9.44
N PHE A 491 -37.08 -15.36 8.88
CA PHE A 491 -36.95 -15.41 7.42
C PHE A 491 -36.98 -16.86 6.90
N GLY A 492 -36.52 -17.85 7.67
CA GLY A 492 -36.41 -19.24 7.25
C GLY A 492 -37.73 -19.99 7.36
N GLU A 493 -38.38 -19.96 8.52
CA GLU A 493 -39.66 -20.66 8.74
C GLU A 493 -40.86 -19.84 8.27
N ARG A 494 -40.88 -18.54 8.60
CA ARG A 494 -42.02 -17.64 8.30
C ARG A 494 -41.88 -16.85 6.99
N GLN A 495 -40.76 -16.98 6.27
CA GLN A 495 -40.51 -16.36 4.96
C GLN A 495 -40.63 -14.81 4.96
N ILE A 496 -40.29 -14.17 6.07
CA ILE A 496 -40.29 -12.70 6.22
C ILE A 496 -39.09 -12.09 5.49
N LYS A 497 -39.28 -11.00 4.75
CA LYS A 497 -38.21 -10.36 3.97
C LYS A 497 -37.36 -9.47 4.87
N CYS A 498 -36.06 -9.38 4.59
CA CYS A 498 -35.17 -8.50 5.36
C CYS A 498 -35.64 -7.03 5.34
N SER A 499 -36.25 -6.58 4.24
CA SER A 499 -36.75 -5.21 4.06
C SER A 499 -37.96 -4.84 4.89
N ASP A 500 -38.66 -5.83 5.42
CA ASP A 500 -39.84 -5.60 6.24
C ASP A 500 -39.40 -5.02 7.60
N CYS A 501 -38.17 -5.34 8.03
CA CYS A 501 -37.57 -4.85 9.27
C CYS A 501 -36.37 -3.92 9.05
N HIS A 502 -35.62 -4.06 7.95
CA HIS A 502 -34.41 -3.28 7.66
C HIS A 502 -34.61 -2.31 6.49
N THR A 503 -33.92 -1.18 6.53
CA THR A 503 -33.94 -0.20 5.45
C THR A 503 -33.18 -0.71 4.23
N GLN A 504 -33.85 -0.74 3.06
CA GLN A 504 -33.21 -0.96 1.77
C GLN A 504 -32.71 0.38 1.21
N LEU A 505 -31.44 0.69 1.41
CA LEU A 505 -30.73 1.71 0.65
C LEU A 505 -29.41 1.13 0.17
N ASP A 506 -28.90 1.68 -0.93
CA ASP A 506 -27.58 1.41 -1.51
C ASP A 506 -26.53 1.02 -0.45
N PRO A 507 -25.89 -0.17 -0.56
CA PRO A 507 -24.86 -0.63 0.37
C PRO A 507 -23.71 0.36 0.58
N GLN A 508 -23.48 1.27 -0.37
CA GLN A 508 -22.46 2.33 -0.31
C GLN A 508 -22.91 3.59 0.45
N LYS A 509 -24.11 3.59 1.06
CA LYS A 509 -24.64 4.73 1.82
C LYS A 509 -24.72 4.41 3.30
N SER A 510 -24.45 5.43 4.12
CA SER A 510 -24.37 5.37 5.59
C SER A 510 -25.60 4.89 6.38
N ARG A 511 -26.69 4.52 5.69
CA ARG A 511 -27.95 4.06 6.27
C ARG A 511 -28.39 2.66 5.81
N HIS A 512 -27.60 1.96 4.99
CA HIS A 512 -27.92 0.59 4.57
C HIS A 512 -28.17 -0.34 5.77
N GLY A 513 -29.19 -1.18 5.67
CA GLY A 513 -29.43 -2.28 6.61
C GLY A 513 -29.81 -1.83 8.04
N ARG A 514 -30.06 -0.54 8.28
CA ARG A 514 -30.51 -0.09 9.60
C ARG A 514 -31.88 -0.67 9.90
N LEU A 515 -32.03 -1.19 11.11
CA LEU A 515 -33.33 -1.58 11.64
C LEU A 515 -34.27 -0.36 11.57
N GLN A 516 -35.44 -0.56 10.99
CA GLN A 516 -36.54 0.39 11.03
C GLN A 516 -37.12 0.34 12.45
N TYR A 517 -36.38 0.88 13.43
CA TYR A 517 -36.73 0.76 14.84
C TYR A 517 -38.08 1.43 15.13
N ASN A 518 -39.14 0.64 15.11
CA ASN A 518 -40.42 0.94 15.68
C ASN A 518 -41.00 -0.38 16.23
N MET A 519 -41.62 -0.33 17.41
CA MET A 519 -42.25 -1.51 18.01
C MET A 519 -43.45 -1.98 17.18
N GLN A 520 -43.99 -1.09 16.34
CA GLN A 520 -45.15 -1.38 15.50
C GLN A 520 -44.88 -2.52 14.50
N ILE A 521 -43.70 -2.59 13.89
CA ILE A 521 -43.32 -3.66 12.94
C ILE A 521 -43.36 -5.03 13.61
N CYS A 522 -42.95 -5.13 14.87
CA CYS A 522 -43.07 -6.36 15.65
C CYS A 522 -44.55 -6.65 15.95
N ASN A 523 -45.30 -5.65 16.41
CA ASN A 523 -46.70 -5.79 16.80
C ASN A 523 -47.61 -6.17 15.62
N ASP A 524 -47.33 -5.68 14.41
CA ASP A 524 -48.13 -5.97 13.21
C ASP A 524 -48.22 -7.49 12.93
N CYS A 525 -47.19 -8.26 13.29
CA CYS A 525 -47.16 -9.71 13.16
C CYS A 525 -47.46 -10.44 14.49
N HIS A 526 -47.00 -9.93 15.63
CA HIS A 526 -47.08 -10.63 16.93
C HIS A 526 -48.35 -10.32 17.74
N HIS A 527 -49.02 -9.18 17.55
CA HIS A 527 -50.30 -8.85 18.21
C HIS A 527 -51.53 -9.26 17.36
N GLY A 528 -51.33 -10.07 16.31
CA GLY A 528 -52.38 -10.67 15.46
C GLY A 528 -52.92 -12.01 16.00
N GLU A 529 -53.26 -12.97 15.13
CA GLU A 529 -53.86 -14.28 15.50
C GLU A 529 -53.04 -15.10 16.51
N LEU A 530 -51.71 -14.88 16.61
CA LEU A 530 -50.83 -15.58 17.56
C LEU A 530 -50.96 -15.11 19.02
N ALA A 531 -51.51 -13.92 19.28
CA ALA A 531 -51.57 -13.30 20.61
C ALA A 531 -52.66 -13.91 21.54
N ALA A 532 -53.43 -14.88 21.05
CA ALA A 532 -54.60 -15.41 21.76
C ALA A 532 -54.28 -16.48 22.82
N ALA A 533 -53.00 -16.72 23.16
CA ALA A 533 -52.60 -17.65 24.21
C ALA A 533 -52.04 -16.90 25.42
N GLU A 534 -52.60 -17.21 26.61
CA GLU A 534 -52.38 -16.48 27.87
C GLU A 534 -50.91 -16.35 28.30
N ASP A 535 -50.02 -17.25 27.87
CA ASP A 535 -48.61 -17.30 28.30
C ASP A 535 -47.61 -16.59 27.37
N LEU A 536 -48.04 -16.10 26.19
CA LEU A 536 -47.11 -15.53 25.20
C LEU A 536 -46.83 -14.04 25.37
N CYS A 537 -47.56 -13.33 26.23
CA CYS A 537 -47.42 -11.88 26.41
C CYS A 537 -46.22 -11.51 27.31
N GLN A 538 -45.87 -12.37 28.26
CA GLN A 538 -44.92 -12.05 29.34
C GLN A 538 -43.50 -11.73 28.87
N PRO A 539 -42.89 -12.46 27.90
CA PRO A 539 -41.53 -12.17 27.46
C PRO A 539 -41.40 -10.73 26.96
N CYS A 540 -42.35 -10.24 26.15
CA CYS A 540 -42.30 -8.91 25.56
C CYS A 540 -42.83 -7.80 26.49
N HIS A 541 -43.76 -8.13 27.41
CA HIS A 541 -44.35 -7.20 28.37
C HIS A 541 -43.83 -7.43 29.80
N ALA A 542 -42.54 -7.75 29.94
CA ALA A 542 -41.92 -8.01 31.24
C ALA A 542 -42.12 -6.88 32.28
N PRO A 543 -42.03 -5.58 31.93
CA PRO A 543 -42.33 -4.51 32.88
C PRO A 543 -43.77 -4.54 33.41
N SER A 544 -44.75 -4.70 32.51
CA SER A 544 -46.17 -4.82 32.90
C SER A 544 -46.38 -6.04 33.79
N ARG A 545 -45.77 -7.17 33.45
CA ARG A 545 -45.87 -8.42 34.22
C ARG A 545 -45.24 -8.31 35.61
N ALA A 546 -44.12 -7.60 35.74
CA ALA A 546 -43.44 -7.38 37.01
C ALA A 546 -44.23 -6.43 37.92
N VAL A 547 -44.79 -5.34 37.38
CA VAL A 547 -45.69 -4.42 38.11
C VAL A 547 -46.96 -5.14 38.54
N PHE A 548 -47.60 -5.88 37.63
CA PHE A 548 -48.87 -6.58 37.88
C PHE A 548 -48.76 -7.62 39.00
N SER A 549 -47.67 -8.39 39.06
CA SER A 549 -47.46 -9.39 40.13
C SER A 549 -46.66 -8.90 41.32
N GLY A 550 -46.16 -7.67 41.31
CA GLY A 550 -45.25 -7.18 42.34
C GLY A 550 -43.89 -7.88 42.37
N ASP A 551 -43.41 -8.47 41.26
CA ASP A 551 -42.07 -9.07 41.17
C ASP A 551 -41.02 -7.99 40.86
N LEU A 552 -40.93 -7.03 41.79
CA LEU A 552 -39.95 -5.94 41.76
C LEU A 552 -38.90 -6.21 42.84
N ASN A 553 -37.68 -5.71 42.64
CA ASN A 553 -36.57 -5.94 43.56
C ASN A 553 -36.66 -5.00 44.78
N ILE A 554 -37.76 -5.07 45.51
CA ILE A 554 -38.13 -4.22 46.65
C ILE A 554 -38.84 -5.07 47.71
N ASP A 555 -38.38 -5.01 48.96
CA ASP A 555 -38.90 -5.84 50.09
C ASP A 555 -40.39 -5.59 50.43
N SER A 556 -40.95 -4.45 50.02
CA SER A 556 -42.36 -4.07 50.22
C SER A 556 -43.27 -4.34 49.02
N ALA A 557 -42.75 -4.91 47.93
CA ALA A 557 -43.56 -5.17 46.74
C ALA A 557 -44.60 -6.27 47.02
N THR A 558 -45.86 -5.94 46.76
CA THR A 558 -46.98 -6.88 46.87
C THR A 558 -47.65 -7.04 45.51
N PRO A 559 -48.26 -8.20 45.21
CA PRO A 559 -48.99 -8.35 43.96
C PRO A 559 -50.18 -7.39 43.89
N SER A 560 -50.63 -7.07 42.68
CA SER A 560 -51.85 -6.27 42.53
C SER A 560 -53.07 -7.05 43.03
N PRO A 561 -54.11 -6.38 43.53
CA PRO A 561 -55.36 -7.05 43.93
C PRO A 561 -55.97 -7.90 42.80
N MET A 562 -55.76 -7.47 41.55
CA MET A 562 -56.18 -8.20 40.35
C MET A 562 -55.35 -9.49 40.15
N PHE A 563 -54.03 -9.43 40.36
CA PHE A 563 -53.18 -10.61 40.32
C PHE A 563 -53.48 -11.59 41.46
N GLU A 564 -53.75 -11.10 42.67
CA GLU A 564 -54.17 -11.92 43.81
C GLU A 564 -55.53 -12.60 43.57
N ALA A 565 -56.39 -11.99 42.76
CA ALA A 565 -57.66 -12.56 42.31
C ALA A 565 -57.50 -13.56 41.14
N GLU A 566 -56.27 -13.95 40.80
CA GLU A 566 -55.93 -14.88 39.71
C GLU A 566 -56.38 -14.40 38.31
N MET A 567 -56.52 -13.08 38.12
CA MET A 567 -56.85 -12.49 36.81
C MET A 567 -55.67 -12.64 35.85
N VAL A 568 -55.96 -12.93 34.59
CA VAL A 568 -54.99 -13.02 33.49
C VAL A 568 -55.04 -11.76 32.61
N CYS A 569 -53.97 -11.48 31.86
CA CYS A 569 -53.89 -10.28 31.03
C CYS A 569 -55.07 -10.14 30.05
N MET A 570 -55.53 -11.26 29.50
CA MET A 570 -56.64 -11.30 28.54
C MET A 570 -58.00 -10.98 29.15
N ASP A 571 -58.15 -10.99 30.49
CA ASP A 571 -59.40 -10.57 31.14
C ASP A 571 -59.67 -9.08 30.94
N CYS A 572 -58.61 -8.28 30.76
CA CYS A 572 -58.70 -6.84 30.48
C CYS A 572 -58.31 -6.50 29.03
N HIS A 573 -57.33 -7.22 28.46
CA HIS A 573 -56.79 -6.96 27.13
C HIS A 573 -57.50 -7.79 26.06
N LEU A 574 -58.71 -7.38 25.66
CA LEU A 574 -59.52 -8.11 24.70
C LEU A 574 -59.11 -7.83 23.23
N PRO A 575 -59.14 -8.84 22.34
CA PRO A 575 -58.86 -8.67 20.91
C PRO A 575 -59.80 -7.67 20.21
N GLU A 576 -61.04 -7.58 20.68
CA GLU A 576 -62.06 -6.66 20.14
C GLU A 576 -61.65 -5.18 20.26
N ASN A 577 -60.79 -4.86 21.23
CA ASN A 577 -60.25 -3.53 21.50
C ASN A 577 -58.75 -3.43 21.16
N ALA A 578 -58.26 -4.25 20.21
CA ALA A 578 -56.85 -4.28 19.80
C ALA A 578 -55.86 -4.48 20.98
N LEU A 579 -56.26 -5.26 21.98
CA LEU A 579 -55.49 -5.52 23.21
C LEU A 579 -55.18 -4.24 24.01
N VAL A 580 -55.98 -3.19 23.85
CA VAL A 580 -55.92 -1.96 24.66
C VAL A 580 -57.20 -1.88 25.50
N PRO A 581 -57.11 -2.03 26.83
CA PRO A 581 -58.28 -1.91 27.69
C PRO A 581 -58.82 -0.48 27.63
N ASN A 582 -60.14 -0.36 27.58
CA ASN A 582 -60.86 0.91 27.66
C ASN A 582 -61.68 0.99 28.96
N THR A 583 -62.31 2.13 29.21
CA THR A 583 -63.14 2.37 30.40
C THR A 583 -64.26 1.33 30.53
N ASP A 584 -64.86 0.90 29.41
CA ASP A 584 -65.93 -0.10 29.41
C ASP A 584 -65.43 -1.46 29.94
N ASN A 585 -64.20 -1.87 29.62
CA ASN A 585 -63.59 -3.09 30.15
C ASN A 585 -63.47 -3.07 31.68
N CYS A 586 -63.15 -1.92 32.27
CA CYS A 586 -63.06 -1.80 33.72
C CYS A 586 -64.45 -1.82 34.37
N LEU A 587 -65.45 -1.21 33.71
CA LEU A 587 -66.83 -1.13 34.20
C LEU A 587 -67.56 -2.49 34.21
N ASP A 588 -67.03 -3.51 33.53
CA ASP A 588 -67.54 -4.88 33.61
C ASP A 588 -67.39 -5.49 35.02
N CYS A 589 -66.39 -5.03 35.79
CA CYS A 589 -66.06 -5.55 37.12
C CYS A 589 -66.08 -4.48 38.23
N HIS A 590 -65.88 -3.21 37.88
CA HIS A 590 -65.79 -2.07 38.81
C HIS A 590 -66.91 -1.06 38.59
N ASP A 591 -67.27 -0.32 39.63
CA ASP A 591 -68.22 0.78 39.50
C ASP A 591 -67.54 2.05 38.95
N GLU A 592 -68.38 3.01 38.53
CA GLU A 592 -67.92 4.27 37.93
C GLU A 592 -67.02 5.08 38.87
N GLU A 593 -67.22 4.97 40.19
CA GLU A 593 -66.40 5.63 41.22
C GLU A 593 -64.96 5.08 41.22
N VAL A 594 -64.79 3.76 41.26
CA VAL A 594 -63.47 3.12 41.24
C VAL A 594 -62.72 3.40 39.93
N VAL A 595 -63.43 3.39 38.79
CA VAL A 595 -62.81 3.69 37.49
C VAL A 595 -62.37 5.16 37.41
N THR A 596 -63.18 6.09 37.93
CA THR A 596 -62.82 7.52 37.98
C THR A 596 -61.62 7.77 38.89
N ASP A 597 -61.57 7.09 40.04
CA ASP A 597 -60.42 7.17 40.96
C ASP A 597 -59.14 6.64 40.33
N LEU A 598 -59.22 5.53 39.57
CA LEU A 598 -58.10 4.99 38.83
C LEU A 598 -57.56 5.98 37.79
N GLU A 599 -58.44 6.62 37.00
CA GLU A 599 -58.04 7.63 36.01
C GLU A 599 -57.32 8.81 36.68
N PHE A 600 -57.77 9.25 37.86
CA PHE A 600 -57.10 10.29 38.63
C PHE A 600 -55.72 9.85 39.12
N LEU A 601 -55.61 8.62 39.65
CA LEU A 601 -54.34 8.06 40.11
C LEU A 601 -53.34 7.91 38.96
N GLN A 602 -53.78 7.46 37.78
CA GLN A 602 -52.94 7.39 36.58
C GLN A 602 -52.42 8.77 36.18
N GLY A 603 -53.28 9.79 36.23
CA GLY A 603 -52.89 11.18 35.96
C GLY A 603 -51.83 11.69 36.94
N ARG A 604 -52.02 11.43 38.24
CA ARG A 604 -51.05 11.79 39.28
C ARG A 604 -49.71 11.09 39.08
N ILE A 605 -49.72 9.77 38.92
CA ILE A 605 -48.51 8.96 38.75
C ILE A 605 -47.75 9.39 37.49
N SER A 606 -48.46 9.67 36.40
CA SER A 606 -47.83 10.17 35.16
C SER A 606 -47.08 11.47 35.40
N LEU A 607 -47.66 12.42 36.15
CA LEU A 607 -47.02 13.69 36.51
C LEU A 607 -45.81 13.49 37.44
N ASP A 608 -45.89 12.57 38.40
CA ASP A 608 -44.80 12.29 39.32
C ASP A 608 -43.61 11.64 38.58
N LEU A 609 -43.88 10.72 37.65
CA LEU A 609 -42.85 10.07 36.83
C LEU A 609 -42.07 11.02 35.91
N GLU A 610 -42.66 12.15 35.50
CA GLU A 610 -41.97 13.20 34.74
C GLU A 610 -40.81 13.81 35.55
N GLN A 611 -40.96 13.92 36.87
CA GLN A 611 -39.90 14.46 37.76
C GLN A 611 -38.67 13.56 37.82
N TYR A 612 -38.82 12.29 37.44
CA TYR A 612 -37.78 11.27 37.41
C TYR A 612 -37.26 11.01 35.98
N GLU A 613 -37.26 12.02 35.10
CA GLU A 613 -36.82 11.89 33.70
C GLU A 613 -35.42 11.25 33.56
N HIS A 614 -34.50 11.58 34.47
CA HIS A 614 -33.09 11.16 34.43
C HIS A 614 -32.69 10.20 35.56
N THR A 615 -33.65 9.56 36.22
CA THR A 615 -33.34 8.64 37.33
C THR A 615 -32.55 7.41 36.85
N ARG A 616 -31.68 6.90 37.73
CA ARG A 616 -30.96 5.62 37.55
C ARG A 616 -31.55 4.51 38.42
N ASP A 617 -32.65 4.77 39.12
CA ASP A 617 -33.33 3.75 39.90
C ASP A 617 -33.93 2.71 38.94
N PRO A 618 -33.54 1.42 39.06
CA PRO A 618 -33.97 0.38 38.14
C PRO A 618 -35.48 0.11 38.23
N ASN A 619 -36.10 0.31 39.40
CA ASN A 619 -37.54 0.09 39.59
C ASN A 619 -38.34 1.22 38.94
N ILE A 620 -37.93 2.47 39.14
CA ILE A 620 -38.58 3.61 38.47
C ILE A 620 -38.38 3.53 36.95
N GLN A 621 -37.22 3.10 36.47
CA GLN A 621 -37.00 2.86 35.04
C GLN A 621 -37.91 1.76 34.49
N LEU A 622 -38.11 0.67 35.22
CA LEU A 622 -39.01 -0.40 34.82
C LEU A 622 -40.48 0.07 34.79
N ILE A 623 -40.93 0.82 35.79
CA ILE A 623 -42.29 1.41 35.81
C ILE A 623 -42.53 2.33 34.61
N LYS A 624 -41.53 3.14 34.23
CA LYS A 624 -41.62 4.02 33.04
C LYS A 624 -41.70 3.25 31.72
N LEU A 625 -41.27 1.98 31.71
CA LEU A 625 -41.34 1.09 30.56
C LEU A 625 -42.63 0.25 30.51
N ASP A 626 -43.49 0.33 31.54
CA ASP A 626 -44.81 -0.29 31.53
C ASP A 626 -45.80 0.54 30.68
N PRO A 627 -46.27 0.02 29.53
CA PRO A 627 -47.27 0.69 28.69
C PRO A 627 -48.63 0.89 29.39
N GLY A 628 -48.90 0.16 30.48
CA GLY A 628 -50.13 0.28 31.27
C GLY A 628 -50.24 1.58 32.07
N LYS A 629 -49.21 2.45 32.07
CA LYS A 629 -49.23 3.79 32.71
C LYS A 629 -49.79 3.77 34.13
N ALA A 630 -49.35 2.79 34.92
CA ALA A 630 -49.79 2.57 36.30
C ALA A 630 -51.20 1.99 36.53
N ALA A 631 -51.88 1.50 35.48
CA ALA A 631 -53.12 0.73 35.63
C ALA A 631 -52.91 -0.61 36.36
N HIS A 632 -51.75 -1.24 36.16
CA HIS A 632 -51.51 -2.61 36.63
C HIS A 632 -51.33 -2.72 38.15
N HIS A 633 -50.77 -1.69 38.80
CA HIS A 633 -50.63 -1.63 40.26
C HIS A 633 -50.39 -0.19 40.76
N PRO A 634 -51.42 0.67 40.76
CA PRO A 634 -51.24 2.10 41.04
C PRO A 634 -50.72 2.36 42.45
N SER A 635 -51.18 1.60 43.46
CA SER A 635 -50.75 1.75 44.85
C SER A 635 -49.27 1.45 45.05
N LEU A 636 -48.78 0.34 44.48
CA LEU A 636 -47.36 -0.02 44.56
C LEU A 636 -46.48 1.02 43.88
N ILE A 637 -46.92 1.57 42.74
CA ILE A 637 -46.14 2.60 42.03
C ILE A 637 -46.05 3.87 42.86
N LEU A 638 -47.11 4.27 43.55
CA LEU A 638 -47.08 5.42 44.45
C LEU A 638 -46.14 5.21 45.63
N ASP A 639 -46.18 4.03 46.25
CA ASP A 639 -45.27 3.66 47.34
C ASP A 639 -43.79 3.69 46.91
N ILE A 640 -43.50 3.52 45.61
CA ILE A 640 -42.14 3.59 45.04
C ILE A 640 -41.73 5.03 44.73
N LEU A 641 -42.68 5.91 44.42
CA LEU A 641 -42.43 7.30 44.05
C LEU A 641 -42.35 8.26 45.26
N GLU A 642 -42.96 7.88 46.38
CA GLU A 642 -42.88 8.53 47.70
C GLU A 642 -41.61 8.13 48.47
#